data_AF-A0A819ADR1-F1
#
_entry.id   AF-A0A819ADR1-F1
#
_cell.length_a   1.000
_cell.length_b   1.000
_cell.length_c   1.000
_cell.angle_alpha   90.00
_cell.angle_beta   90.00
_cell.angle_gamma   90.00
#
_symmetry.space_group_name_H-M   'P 1'
#
loop_
_entity.id
_entity.type
_entity.pdbx_description
1 polymer ?
#
loop_
_entity_poly.entity_id
_entity_poly.type
_entity_poly.pdbx_seq_one_letter_code
_entity_poly.pdbx_strand_id
1 'polypeptide(L)'
;MQTVAIIGGGVSGLISIKCCLDGDLLPTCYEMTNDIGGLWNYDANVIDGKASVMKSTEVNTSKEFMAFSDFPPPIDYANYMHNTKLLEYYRMYALKFNLMKYIRFRRRVIRIEPANDYEKTGCWLIYSIDIDEKNEICEKFDAVMLATGHHAYPRLPTFPGLDKFKGEKLHSWQYKTPHGFEDKKVLIIGIGSSAGDMAVELGHIAKQVYVSTRRGTWVYNRVGPNGWPVDMYRTNTILATIQKYSPWLMNRLIERELSKKFDHELYSLKPNHRPLQQHPFINDDLPNRILSGLVIIKANVKEFTSDGHGVIFEDGTQIDHIDCIVMATGFNISFPYLNETILSVKDNKIQLYKFVWPSHLIHSTLAVIGLIQPWGAINPMAELQARWTVRIFKRELKLPSHMKMNENIHERFNQMCERYVTSPRHTIQVDYIEYCNELADEVGCRPDILFYLLNDFKLGWFLLFGPCTPYRYRLQGPNQWKDARQTIFTQNERVEYPLRCQCRNRQNQSIKYTIIPMSIFSLIFVILILLIIFCESFIMHENSNILIKSYQYSKIGILYQNDLCQKFSNHLIISTINKTIPISKRCYTIGQCHLTVTTSDYHHHIKLKQNNDSSQLFFSSKFKLLINYDSHNTQMLFSSISTNGIINTTNISTKNCYIGKEFVKRNTRQYNRSGSTSSIIITFNSSSFIDYRHKTILNYPLRLSVRFRTLGRISNGVLFSLIYGKSISSIIPFIIIEHTNGKIEITILRLDERKVLSNVTSIQCGKNVNNDNWHKLYFEIDLNGIFKIVVDDDIRTSQIPTYVVSSWNINALLVGDTRRLNTDIFQPFIGYMSDLIFNDEYLFKNLITRKQDIQSLFHIYSQHIIVGYRIAFFNLITIETQTSHIAFSERESQNKNHGKLDIYFLFRSYVPDGIILYRYAQGLNEYFAIGLRAGILTLFMDFGFGKRQIVSDESTKLADGKWHEVRVTRIGTDKIELVVDNRVNRSTLSANGIRNAVSLQPVLYIGGIPNNNLINLTDSGLNSYGFQGCLSSFIVDGRLLDYQTALALHGKVNMNVCSDLNKLCYDFTCIHSGICITNDNDGPKCDCMETAYIGERCDKLPNGFYFGKHNLIGSLEYVMAQTRQTEHDIITFGLQTYSISAQIFRLESDLNLYSLEYEIVRGRSYIKLNLGEKQSDIYSAITHITDGIYHAIKIIRKFSIIELYVDGIRIKLEGGNKYLNQLESKSFLAQRRLRIGNFKNISQWNGIIAA
;
A
#
# COMPACT_ATOMS: atom_id res chain seq x y z
N MET A 1 12.58 -13.37 35.59
CA MET A 1 12.65 -13.47 34.12
C MET A 1 13.77 -12.56 33.67
N GLN A 2 14.73 -13.03 32.88
CA GLN A 2 15.88 -12.22 32.47
C GLN A 2 15.42 -11.10 31.52
N THR A 3 15.89 -9.89 31.76
CA THR A 3 15.51 -8.66 31.06
C THR A 3 16.45 -8.38 29.89
N VAL A 4 15.89 -8.03 28.73
CA VAL A 4 16.66 -7.77 27.50
C VAL A 4 16.29 -6.43 26.92
N ALA A 5 17.26 -5.54 26.75
CA ALA A 5 17.07 -4.29 26.01
C ALA A 5 17.23 -4.55 24.50
N ILE A 6 16.31 -4.05 23.69
CA ILE A 6 16.37 -4.14 22.23
C ILE A 6 16.41 -2.73 21.66
N ILE A 7 17.42 -2.40 20.86
CA ILE A 7 17.63 -1.04 20.36
C ILE A 7 17.16 -0.95 18.91
N GLY A 8 16.03 -0.28 18.68
CA GLY A 8 15.37 -0.14 17.38
C GLY A 8 14.18 -1.09 17.20
N GLY A 9 13.03 -0.54 16.78
CA GLY A 9 11.78 -1.22 16.44
C GLY A 9 11.62 -1.53 14.94
N GLY A 10 12.74 -1.67 14.22
CA GLY A 10 12.78 -2.15 12.84
C GLY A 10 12.53 -3.66 12.72
N VAL A 11 12.74 -4.22 11.53
CA VAL A 11 12.51 -5.67 11.28
C VAL A 11 13.32 -6.57 12.23
N SER A 12 14.60 -6.25 12.45
CA SER A 12 15.47 -6.94 13.41
C SER A 12 14.98 -6.80 14.85
N GLY A 13 14.39 -5.65 15.20
CA GLY A 13 13.85 -5.38 16.52
C GLY A 13 12.61 -6.21 16.80
N LEU A 14 11.63 -6.16 15.90
CA LEU A 14 10.40 -6.93 16.01
C LEU A 14 10.66 -8.43 16.15
N ILE A 15 11.56 -8.97 15.32
CA ILE A 15 11.89 -10.39 15.40
C ILE A 15 12.66 -10.74 16.68
N SER A 16 13.50 -9.83 17.18
CA SER A 16 14.19 -9.99 18.47
C SER A 16 13.21 -10.01 19.64
N ILE A 17 12.21 -9.12 19.66
CA ILE A 17 11.14 -9.14 20.69
C ILE A 17 10.44 -10.50 20.65
N LYS A 18 9.99 -10.92 19.47
CA LYS A 18 9.29 -12.20 19.31
C LYS A 18 10.15 -13.38 19.77
N CYS A 19 11.41 -13.43 19.37
CA CYS A 19 12.31 -14.51 19.79
C CYS A 19 12.59 -14.49 21.29
N CYS A 20 12.69 -13.31 21.92
CA CYS A 20 12.82 -13.22 23.38
C CYS A 20 11.62 -13.83 24.08
N LEU A 21 10.40 -13.56 23.59
CA LEU A 21 9.17 -14.14 24.13
C LEU A 21 9.08 -15.65 23.90
N ASP A 22 9.49 -16.13 22.72
CA ASP A 22 9.60 -17.56 22.41
C ASP A 22 10.58 -18.31 23.35
N GLY A 23 11.52 -17.59 23.96
CA GLY A 23 12.50 -18.10 24.91
C GLY A 23 12.28 -17.68 26.36
N ASP A 24 11.09 -17.19 26.74
CA ASP A 24 10.78 -16.79 28.12
C ASP A 24 11.73 -15.71 28.69
N LEU A 25 12.20 -14.79 27.85
CA LEU A 25 12.90 -13.56 28.24
C LEU A 25 11.93 -12.38 28.24
N LEU A 26 12.23 -11.33 29.01
CA LEU A 26 11.43 -10.11 29.09
C LEU A 26 12.07 -8.98 28.26
N PRO A 27 11.61 -8.75 27.01
CA PRO A 27 12.16 -7.70 26.17
C PRO A 27 11.61 -6.31 26.53
N THR A 28 12.46 -5.29 26.41
CA THR A 28 12.07 -3.87 26.31
C THR A 28 12.76 -3.27 25.10
N CYS A 29 11.97 -2.86 24.11
CA CYS A 29 12.45 -2.27 22.87
C CYS A 29 12.36 -0.75 22.93
N TYR A 30 13.43 -0.08 22.54
CA TYR A 30 13.52 1.38 22.43
C TYR A 30 13.45 1.76 20.96
N GLU A 31 12.37 2.43 20.55
CA GLU A 31 12.18 2.93 19.19
C GLU A 31 12.16 4.45 19.22
N MET A 32 13.08 5.07 18.48
CA MET A 32 13.22 6.52 18.49
C MET A 32 12.08 7.23 17.78
N THR A 33 11.39 6.58 16.85
CA THR A 33 10.24 7.14 16.15
C THR A 33 8.93 6.79 16.85
N ASN A 34 7.81 7.28 16.32
CA ASN A 34 6.47 7.05 16.86
C ASN A 34 5.83 5.72 16.40
N ASP A 35 6.51 4.94 15.55
CA ASP A 35 5.97 3.69 15.01
C ASP A 35 7.08 2.71 14.60
N ILE A 36 6.72 1.45 14.40
CA ILE A 36 7.63 0.36 14.03
C ILE A 36 8.03 0.40 12.55
N GLY A 37 8.95 -0.49 12.17
CA GLY A 37 9.28 -0.78 10.77
C GLY A 37 10.60 -0.17 10.29
N GLY A 38 11.14 0.82 11.00
CA GLY A 38 12.45 1.43 10.72
C GLY A 38 12.54 1.93 9.28
N LEU A 39 13.47 1.36 8.50
CA LEU A 39 13.68 1.65 7.07
C LEU A 39 12.38 1.61 6.25
N TRP A 40 11.49 0.65 6.52
CA TRP A 40 10.29 0.42 5.72
C TRP A 40 9.11 1.30 6.11
N ASN A 41 9.25 2.06 7.19
CA ASN A 41 8.28 3.09 7.57
C ASN A 41 8.65 4.41 6.88
N TYR A 42 8.20 4.55 5.63
CA TYR A 42 8.43 5.73 4.81
C TYR A 42 7.97 7.00 5.54
N ASP A 43 8.82 8.02 5.46
CA ASP A 43 8.56 9.34 6.03
C ASP A 43 8.86 10.38 4.96
N ALA A 44 8.02 11.41 4.85
CA ALA A 44 8.24 12.50 3.89
C ALA A 44 9.49 13.30 4.26
N ASN A 45 9.80 13.39 5.56
CA ASN A 45 10.98 14.07 6.06
C ASN A 45 12.12 13.09 6.35
N VAL A 46 13.33 13.62 6.43
CA VAL A 46 14.50 12.87 6.86
C VAL A 46 14.66 13.04 8.37
N ILE A 47 14.83 11.93 9.08
CA ILE A 47 15.01 11.90 10.53
C ILE A 47 16.43 11.42 10.81
N ASP A 48 17.25 12.24 11.47
CA ASP A 48 18.61 11.87 11.87
C ASP A 48 18.62 10.56 12.68
N GLY A 49 19.52 9.65 12.37
CA GLY A 49 19.60 8.31 12.98
C GLY A 49 18.56 7.31 12.47
N LYS A 50 17.56 7.71 11.66
CA LYS A 50 16.61 6.80 10.99
C LYS A 50 17.06 6.53 9.55
N ALA A 51 17.01 5.26 9.15
CA ALA A 51 17.17 4.91 7.75
C ALA A 51 16.00 5.44 6.89
N SER A 52 16.28 5.80 5.64
CA SER A 52 15.33 6.46 4.74
C SER A 52 15.15 5.65 3.46
N VAL A 53 13.92 5.63 2.95
CA VAL A 53 13.55 5.06 1.65
C VAL A 53 12.78 6.08 0.82
N MET A 54 12.73 5.83 -0.48
CA MET A 54 11.96 6.62 -1.44
C MET A 54 10.49 6.22 -1.35
N LYS A 55 9.59 7.14 -1.74
CA LYS A 55 8.15 6.87 -1.69
C LYS A 55 7.78 5.63 -2.50
N SER A 56 8.42 5.45 -3.65
CA SER A 56 8.23 4.39 -4.65
C SER A 56 9.01 3.10 -4.36
N THR A 57 9.71 2.99 -3.23
CA THR A 57 10.58 1.82 -2.97
C THR A 57 9.77 0.52 -2.86
N GLU A 58 10.17 -0.44 -3.69
CA GLU A 58 9.68 -1.81 -3.70
C GLU A 58 10.79 -2.78 -3.28
N VAL A 59 10.42 -3.84 -2.59
CA VAL A 59 11.35 -4.90 -2.21
C VAL A 59 11.97 -5.58 -3.43
N ASN A 60 13.20 -6.06 -3.27
CA ASN A 60 13.95 -6.78 -4.31
C ASN A 60 13.99 -8.31 -4.09
N THR A 61 13.29 -8.81 -3.07
CA THR A 61 13.13 -10.24 -2.77
C THR A 61 11.63 -10.58 -2.74
N SER A 62 11.27 -11.80 -3.12
CA SER A 62 9.88 -12.20 -3.19
C SER A 62 9.29 -12.46 -1.81
N LYS A 63 7.96 -12.32 -1.69
CA LYS A 63 7.22 -12.40 -0.44
C LYS A 63 7.47 -13.70 0.34
N GLU A 64 7.63 -14.82 -0.36
CA GLU A 64 7.86 -16.12 0.27
C GLU A 64 9.30 -16.26 0.78
N PHE A 65 10.28 -15.58 0.18
CA PHE A 65 11.68 -15.54 0.66
C PHE A 65 11.88 -14.58 1.83
N MET A 66 11.19 -13.44 1.85
CA MET A 66 11.28 -12.49 2.95
C MET A 66 10.35 -12.77 4.12
N ALA A 67 9.53 -13.81 4.05
CA ALA A 67 8.67 -14.18 5.16
C ALA A 67 9.48 -14.42 6.43
N PHE A 68 8.91 -14.09 7.59
CA PHE A 68 9.31 -14.75 8.83
C PHE A 68 8.94 -16.23 8.74
N SER A 69 9.79 -17.09 9.28
CA SER A 69 9.71 -18.55 9.07
C SER A 69 8.42 -19.19 9.60
N ASP A 70 7.69 -18.52 10.49
CA ASP A 70 6.41 -18.96 11.05
C ASP A 70 5.23 -18.03 10.73
N PHE A 71 5.42 -17.08 9.82
CA PHE A 71 4.39 -16.11 9.46
C PHE A 71 4.47 -15.68 7.98
N PRO A 72 3.87 -16.42 7.04
CA PRO A 72 3.91 -16.09 5.62
C PRO A 72 3.10 -14.81 5.31
N PRO A 73 3.58 -13.89 4.44
CA PRO A 73 2.81 -12.72 4.00
C PRO A 73 1.49 -13.12 3.36
N PRO A 74 0.42 -12.31 3.44
CA PRO A 74 -0.88 -12.65 2.88
C PRO A 74 -0.81 -13.13 1.43
N ILE A 75 -1.56 -14.18 1.11
CA ILE A 75 -1.49 -14.83 -0.20
C ILE A 75 -1.87 -13.90 -1.36
N ASP A 76 -2.73 -12.92 -1.12
CA ASP A 76 -3.15 -11.89 -2.08
C ASP A 76 -2.17 -10.73 -2.24
N TYR A 77 -1.11 -10.66 -1.43
CA TYR A 77 -0.08 -9.64 -1.62
C TYR A 77 0.76 -9.94 -2.87
N ALA A 78 1.21 -8.87 -3.53
CA ALA A 78 2.14 -8.95 -4.65
C ALA A 78 3.42 -9.69 -4.24
N ASN A 79 4.03 -10.39 -5.20
CA ASN A 79 5.26 -11.14 -4.94
C ASN A 79 6.42 -10.22 -4.53
N TYR A 80 6.52 -9.05 -5.15
CA TYR A 80 7.39 -7.97 -4.70
C TYR A 80 6.48 -6.86 -4.15
N MET A 81 6.55 -6.65 -2.85
CA MET A 81 5.71 -5.70 -2.12
C MET A 81 6.30 -4.29 -2.14
N HIS A 82 5.43 -3.31 -2.35
CA HIS A 82 5.74 -1.90 -2.06
C HIS A 82 6.02 -1.69 -0.56
N ASN A 83 6.83 -0.68 -0.19
CA ASN A 83 7.19 -0.39 1.20
C ASN A 83 5.97 -0.33 2.16
N THR A 84 4.85 0.24 1.72
CA THR A 84 3.58 0.33 2.48
C THR A 84 2.99 -1.04 2.80
N LYS A 85 3.03 -1.98 1.84
CA LYS A 85 2.53 -3.35 2.03
C LYS A 85 3.47 -4.18 2.89
N LEU A 86 4.78 -3.93 2.81
CA LEU A 86 5.74 -4.57 3.68
C LEU A 86 5.61 -4.06 5.14
N LEU A 87 5.40 -2.75 5.35
CA LEU A 87 5.10 -2.20 6.67
C LEU A 87 3.79 -2.77 7.24
N GLU A 88 2.75 -2.91 6.41
CA GLU A 88 1.51 -3.57 6.79
C GLU A 88 1.76 -5.01 7.25
N TYR A 89 2.60 -5.77 6.55
CA TYR A 89 3.02 -7.11 6.96
C TYR A 89 3.75 -7.11 8.32
N TYR A 90 4.64 -6.15 8.58
CA TYR A 90 5.30 -6.03 9.89
C TYR A 90 4.34 -5.65 11.02
N ARG A 91 3.38 -4.76 10.78
CA ARG A 91 2.30 -4.45 11.73
C ARG A 91 1.42 -5.67 12.00
N MET A 92 1.12 -6.48 10.97
CA MET A 92 0.42 -7.76 11.13
C MET A 92 1.21 -8.74 11.99
N TYR A 93 2.53 -8.82 11.80
CA TYR A 93 3.41 -9.66 12.63
C TYR A 93 3.40 -9.19 14.09
N ALA A 94 3.60 -7.89 14.32
CA ALA A 94 3.58 -7.29 15.64
C ALA A 94 2.23 -7.49 16.37
N LEU A 95 1.12 -7.36 15.64
CA LEU A 95 -0.23 -7.62 16.17
C LEU A 95 -0.43 -9.11 16.49
N LYS A 96 -0.03 -10.01 15.58
CA LYS A 96 -0.21 -11.47 15.73
C LYS A 96 0.48 -12.01 16.97
N PHE A 97 1.68 -11.51 17.27
CA PHE A 97 2.49 -11.95 18.40
C PHE A 97 2.45 -10.98 19.61
N ASN A 98 1.57 -9.98 19.57
CA ASN A 98 1.38 -8.99 20.64
C ASN A 98 2.69 -8.30 21.09
N LEU A 99 3.48 -7.84 20.12
CA LEU A 99 4.82 -7.29 20.34
C LEU A 99 4.80 -5.81 20.77
N MET A 100 3.77 -5.07 20.39
CA MET A 100 3.70 -3.60 20.54
C MET A 100 3.85 -3.13 22.00
N LYS A 101 3.35 -3.91 22.97
CA LYS A 101 3.42 -3.56 24.40
C LYS A 101 4.83 -3.55 24.98
N TYR A 102 5.80 -4.13 24.28
CA TYR A 102 7.21 -4.15 24.69
C TYR A 102 8.01 -3.02 24.03
N ILE A 103 7.38 -2.16 23.22
CA ILE A 103 8.05 -1.10 22.48
C ILE A 103 7.74 0.24 23.14
N ARG A 104 8.79 0.96 23.50
CA ARG A 104 8.74 2.34 23.96
C ARG A 104 9.07 3.24 22.78
N PHE A 105 8.03 3.82 22.20
CA PHE A 105 8.15 4.77 21.10
C PHE A 105 8.68 6.12 21.57
N ARG A 106 9.20 6.91 20.62
CA ARG A 106 9.76 8.25 20.85
C ARG A 106 10.86 8.25 21.92
N ARG A 107 11.57 7.12 22.02
CA ARG A 107 12.59 6.88 23.03
C ARG A 107 13.92 6.64 22.36
N ARG A 108 14.76 7.67 22.31
CA ARG A 108 16.09 7.59 21.69
C ARG A 108 17.09 7.08 22.71
N VAL A 109 17.79 5.98 22.41
CA VAL A 109 18.95 5.55 23.19
C VAL A 109 20.13 6.42 22.81
N ILE A 110 20.72 7.06 23.81
CA ILE A 110 21.86 7.98 23.63
C ILE A 110 23.17 7.35 24.06
N ARG A 111 23.14 6.39 25.00
CA ARG A 111 24.34 5.77 25.54
C ARG A 111 24.04 4.40 26.14
N ILE A 112 24.95 3.46 25.94
CA ILE A 112 24.92 2.11 26.51
C ILE A 112 26.28 1.85 27.15
N GLU A 113 26.28 1.52 28.44
CA GLU A 113 27.50 1.29 29.22
C GLU A 113 27.43 -0.05 29.95
N PRO A 114 28.56 -0.73 30.18
CA PRO A 114 28.63 -1.83 31.13
C PRO A 114 28.24 -1.32 32.53
N ALA A 115 27.47 -2.09 33.30
CA ALA A 115 27.16 -1.73 34.68
C ALA A 115 28.44 -1.77 35.56
N ASN A 116 28.43 -1.07 36.70
CA ASN A 116 29.57 -1.06 37.64
C ASN A 116 29.99 -2.46 38.11
N ASP A 117 29.05 -3.42 38.13
CA ASP A 117 29.24 -4.82 38.47
C ASP A 117 29.29 -5.75 37.23
N TYR A 118 29.62 -5.22 36.04
CA TYR A 118 29.62 -5.97 34.77
C TYR A 118 30.50 -7.21 34.81
N GLU A 119 31.70 -7.16 35.39
CA GLU A 119 32.58 -8.34 35.45
C GLU A 119 31.93 -9.54 36.14
N LYS A 120 31.06 -9.30 37.13
CA LYS A 120 30.32 -10.36 37.84
C LYS A 120 28.98 -10.70 37.18
N THR A 121 28.27 -9.70 36.67
CA THR A 121 26.86 -9.84 36.26
C THR A 121 26.63 -9.89 34.76
N GLY A 122 27.50 -9.29 33.96
CA GLY A 122 27.31 -9.07 32.52
C GLY A 122 26.21 -8.07 32.16
N CYS A 123 25.69 -7.30 33.12
CA CYS A 123 24.57 -6.37 32.92
C CYS A 123 24.98 -5.04 32.28
N TRP A 124 24.02 -4.38 31.63
CA TRP A 124 24.22 -3.13 30.89
C TRP A 124 23.31 -2.03 31.43
N LEU A 125 23.79 -0.79 31.39
CA LEU A 125 23.03 0.44 31.66
C LEU A 125 22.62 1.08 30.33
N ILE A 126 21.33 1.31 30.14
CA ILE A 126 20.76 1.93 28.94
C ILE A 126 20.28 3.33 29.31
N TYR A 127 20.92 4.35 28.73
CA TYR A 127 20.50 5.73 28.86
C TYR A 127 19.66 6.11 27.64
N SER A 128 18.43 6.55 27.90
CA SER A 128 17.48 6.94 26.88
C SER A 128 16.77 8.24 27.21
N ILE A 129 16.41 9.00 26.17
CA ILE A 129 15.72 10.28 26.29
C ILE A 129 14.35 10.18 25.62
N ASP A 130 13.31 10.66 26.30
CA ASP A 130 12.03 10.96 25.66
C ASP A 130 12.19 12.18 24.75
N ILE A 131 11.84 12.06 23.47
CA ILE A 131 12.02 13.15 22.50
C ILE A 131 11.20 14.39 22.90
N ASP A 132 10.08 14.23 23.61
CA ASP A 132 9.22 15.34 24.02
C ASP A 132 9.64 15.96 25.35
N GLU A 133 9.87 15.13 26.35
CA GLU A 133 10.13 15.60 27.72
C GLU A 133 11.61 15.90 27.97
N LYS A 134 12.51 15.45 27.08
CA LYS A 134 13.97 15.57 27.17
C LYS A 134 14.60 15.04 28.47
N ASN A 135 13.85 14.28 29.25
CA ASN A 135 14.34 13.64 30.47
C ASN A 135 15.16 12.41 30.12
N GLU A 136 16.39 12.36 30.62
CA GLU A 136 17.26 11.18 30.55
C GLU A 136 16.84 10.15 31.60
N ILE A 137 16.61 8.93 31.16
CA ILE A 137 16.29 7.77 32.00
C ILE A 137 17.38 6.74 31.83
N CYS A 138 17.87 6.20 32.95
CA CYS A 138 18.83 5.10 32.98
C CYS A 138 18.17 3.84 33.55
N GLU A 139 18.26 2.74 32.82
CA GLU A 139 17.72 1.45 33.23
C GLU A 139 18.76 0.33 33.07
N LYS A 140 18.80 -0.59 34.03
CA LYS A 140 19.72 -1.75 34.02
C LYS A 140 19.03 -2.96 33.38
N PHE A 141 19.74 -3.64 32.47
CA PHE A 141 19.28 -4.85 31.78
C PHE A 141 20.32 -5.96 31.87
N ASP A 142 19.87 -7.22 31.86
CA ASP A 142 20.76 -8.39 31.90
C ASP A 142 21.49 -8.61 30.57
N ALA A 143 20.88 -8.21 29.45
CA ALA A 143 21.45 -8.34 28.11
C ALA A 143 20.89 -7.30 27.12
N VAL A 144 21.58 -7.13 25.98
CA VAL A 144 21.27 -6.12 24.96
C VAL A 144 21.30 -6.73 23.56
N MET A 145 20.30 -6.43 22.74
CA MET A 145 20.28 -6.71 21.30
C MET A 145 20.25 -5.40 20.51
N LEU A 146 21.26 -5.15 19.68
CA LEU A 146 21.32 -4.00 18.80
C LEU A 146 20.61 -4.32 17.48
N ALA A 147 19.54 -3.59 17.18
CA ALA A 147 18.67 -3.84 16.03
C ALA A 147 18.44 -2.55 15.19
N THR A 148 19.41 -1.64 15.19
CA THR A 148 19.33 -0.32 14.55
C THR A 148 19.61 -0.33 13.04
N GLY A 149 20.13 -1.43 12.50
CA GLY A 149 20.57 -1.51 11.11
C GLY A 149 21.75 -0.60 10.79
N HIS A 150 22.03 -0.39 9.50
CA HIS A 150 23.25 0.28 9.02
C HIS A 150 23.04 1.23 7.83
N HIS A 151 21.79 1.56 7.51
CA HIS A 151 21.43 2.44 6.39
C HIS A 151 20.95 3.83 6.85
N ALA A 152 21.35 4.26 8.05
CA ALA A 152 20.96 5.55 8.61
C ALA A 152 21.96 6.67 8.31
N TYR A 153 23.27 6.38 8.27
CA TYR A 153 24.32 7.41 8.17
C TYR A 153 24.90 7.48 6.74
N PRO A 154 24.67 8.56 5.98
CA PRO A 154 25.19 8.73 4.62
C PRO A 154 26.71 8.62 4.53
N ARG A 155 27.21 8.03 3.44
CA ARG A 155 28.64 8.04 3.11
C ARG A 155 28.88 9.04 1.98
N LEU A 156 29.44 10.20 2.31
CA LEU A 156 29.72 11.25 1.33
C LEU A 156 31.12 11.06 0.70
N PRO A 157 31.24 11.04 -0.62
CA PRO A 157 32.52 11.02 -1.31
C PRO A 157 33.16 12.41 -1.34
N THR A 158 34.47 12.47 -1.51
CA THR A 158 35.21 13.71 -1.80
C THR A 158 35.64 13.71 -3.26
N PHE A 159 35.32 14.78 -3.99
CA PHE A 159 35.79 14.99 -5.37
C PHE A 159 36.43 16.38 -5.50
N PRO A 160 37.51 16.54 -6.28
CA PRO A 160 38.06 17.85 -6.58
C PRO A 160 37.00 18.78 -7.17
N GLY A 161 36.88 19.98 -6.60
CA GLY A 161 35.93 21.01 -7.07
C GLY A 161 34.48 20.85 -6.59
N LEU A 162 34.10 19.76 -5.91
CA LEU A 162 32.70 19.54 -5.46
C LEU A 162 32.18 20.66 -4.53
N ASP A 163 33.07 21.24 -3.73
CA ASP A 163 32.73 22.36 -2.83
C ASP A 163 32.36 23.63 -3.59
N LYS A 164 32.87 23.78 -4.82
CA LYS A 164 32.61 24.92 -5.72
C LYS A 164 31.35 24.72 -6.58
N PHE A 165 30.78 23.52 -6.60
CA PHE A 165 29.56 23.25 -7.36
C PHE A 165 28.38 24.06 -6.78
N LYS A 166 27.72 24.84 -7.66
CA LYS A 166 26.67 25.79 -7.29
C LYS A 166 25.26 25.21 -7.33
N GLY A 167 25.06 24.09 -8.00
CA GLY A 167 23.78 23.39 -8.05
C GLY A 167 23.44 22.66 -6.75
N GLU A 168 22.29 22.01 -6.75
CA GLU A 168 21.79 21.26 -5.59
C GLU A 168 22.61 19.98 -5.34
N LYS A 169 22.91 19.69 -4.08
CA LYS A 169 23.67 18.50 -3.67
C LYS A 169 22.87 17.73 -2.62
N LEU A 170 22.55 16.48 -2.90
CA LEU A 170 21.90 15.59 -1.95
C LEU A 170 22.51 14.19 -1.94
N HIS A 171 22.39 13.49 -0.82
CA HIS A 171 22.62 12.05 -0.76
C HIS A 171 21.31 11.29 -1.04
N SER A 172 21.39 10.03 -1.48
CA SER A 172 20.21 9.17 -1.70
C SER A 172 19.33 9.00 -0.45
N TRP A 173 19.88 9.23 0.74
CA TRP A 173 19.16 9.26 2.02
C TRP A 173 18.13 10.41 2.10
N GLN A 174 18.44 11.54 1.46
CA GLN A 174 17.61 12.74 1.44
C GLN A 174 16.56 12.72 0.31
N TYR A 175 16.77 11.92 -0.73
CA TYR A 175 15.82 11.79 -1.82
C TYR A 175 14.55 11.05 -1.38
N LYS A 176 13.37 11.58 -1.74
CA LYS A 176 12.06 11.05 -1.31
C LYS A 176 11.11 10.81 -2.46
N THR A 177 11.01 11.77 -3.36
CA THR A 177 10.10 11.80 -4.51
C THR A 177 10.79 12.47 -5.68
N PRO A 178 10.33 12.22 -6.92
CA PRO A 178 10.87 12.87 -8.10
C PRO A 178 10.49 14.35 -8.19
N HIS A 179 9.49 14.81 -7.43
CA HIS A 179 9.08 16.21 -7.46
C HIS A 179 10.20 17.17 -7.05
N GLY A 180 10.36 18.27 -7.79
CA GLY A 180 11.47 19.21 -7.66
C GLY A 180 12.64 18.95 -8.60
N PHE A 181 12.57 17.88 -9.42
CA PHE A 181 13.58 17.53 -10.42
C PHE A 181 13.09 17.70 -11.86
N GLU A 182 11.88 18.24 -12.06
CA GLU A 182 11.30 18.51 -13.38
C GLU A 182 12.22 19.43 -14.19
N ASP A 183 12.48 19.05 -15.45
CA ASP A 183 13.31 19.79 -16.40
C ASP A 183 14.76 20.09 -15.95
N LYS A 184 15.24 19.45 -14.86
CA LYS A 184 16.63 19.56 -14.39
C LYS A 184 17.55 18.55 -15.09
N LYS A 185 18.83 18.90 -15.24
CA LYS A 185 19.90 17.93 -15.52
C LYS A 185 20.44 17.38 -14.21
N VAL A 186 20.30 16.07 -14.01
CA VAL A 186 20.63 15.40 -12.76
C VAL A 186 21.80 14.43 -12.96
N LEU A 187 22.83 14.55 -12.12
CA LEU A 187 23.93 13.58 -12.04
C LEU A 187 23.79 12.71 -10.79
N ILE A 188 23.58 11.42 -10.98
CA ILE A 188 23.59 10.42 -9.91
C ILE A 188 24.99 9.80 -9.84
N ILE A 189 25.63 9.85 -8.67
CA ILE A 189 26.97 9.29 -8.46
C ILE A 189 26.85 7.94 -7.74
N GLY A 190 27.29 6.88 -8.41
CA GLY A 190 27.21 5.50 -7.95
C GLY A 190 26.12 4.70 -8.67
N ILE A 191 26.25 3.36 -8.64
CA ILE A 191 25.34 2.41 -9.30
C ILE A 191 24.79 1.37 -8.30
N GLY A 192 24.39 1.83 -7.11
CA GLY A 192 23.66 0.98 -6.15
C GLY A 192 22.18 0.88 -6.46
N SER A 193 21.45 -0.06 -5.84
CA SER A 193 20.01 -0.23 -6.07
C SER A 193 19.23 1.09 -5.97
N SER A 194 19.52 1.92 -4.95
CA SER A 194 18.93 3.26 -4.84
C SER A 194 19.23 4.16 -6.05
N ALA A 195 20.46 4.11 -6.59
CA ALA A 195 20.84 4.88 -7.77
C ALA A 195 20.04 4.43 -9.00
N GLY A 196 19.85 3.12 -9.16
CA GLY A 196 19.06 2.54 -10.25
C GLY A 196 17.60 2.99 -10.21
N ASP A 197 16.98 2.86 -9.04
CA ASP A 197 15.58 3.23 -8.85
C ASP A 197 15.38 4.74 -9.05
N MET A 198 16.26 5.59 -8.49
CA MET A 198 16.23 7.04 -8.74
C MET A 198 16.46 7.38 -10.22
N ALA A 199 17.39 6.70 -10.90
CA ALA A 199 17.66 6.95 -12.31
C ALA A 199 16.44 6.65 -13.18
N VAL A 200 15.73 5.56 -12.87
CA VAL A 200 14.49 5.21 -13.56
C VAL A 200 13.38 6.21 -13.27
N GLU A 201 13.17 6.55 -12.00
CA GLU A 201 12.11 7.47 -11.57
C GLU A 201 12.32 8.88 -12.13
N LEU A 202 13.55 9.41 -12.03
CA LEU A 202 13.92 10.73 -12.57
C LEU A 202 13.96 10.74 -14.10
N GLY A 203 14.25 9.61 -14.74
CA GLY A 203 14.24 9.50 -16.20
C GLY A 203 12.88 9.80 -16.83
N HIS A 204 11.80 9.84 -16.05
CA HIS A 204 10.47 10.22 -16.52
C HIS A 204 10.19 11.73 -16.56
N ILE A 205 10.91 12.53 -15.78
CA ILE A 205 10.55 13.92 -15.51
C ILE A 205 11.71 14.92 -15.62
N ALA A 206 12.95 14.46 -15.43
CA ALA A 206 14.12 15.30 -15.54
C ALA A 206 14.44 15.56 -17.01
N LYS A 207 15.05 16.71 -17.32
CA LYS A 207 15.50 17.04 -18.68
C LYS A 207 16.54 16.05 -19.18
N GLN A 208 17.42 15.62 -18.29
CA GLN A 208 18.38 14.55 -18.57
C GLN A 208 18.91 13.95 -17.27
N VAL A 209 19.00 12.61 -17.21
CA VAL A 209 19.65 11.91 -16.10
C VAL A 209 20.98 11.32 -16.57
N TYR A 210 22.03 11.53 -15.77
CA TYR A 210 23.33 10.90 -15.93
C TYR A 210 23.63 10.04 -14.72
N VAL A 211 24.16 8.83 -14.94
CA VAL A 211 24.57 7.94 -13.85
C VAL A 211 26.06 7.66 -13.98
N SER A 212 26.85 8.17 -13.04
CA SER A 212 28.29 7.95 -12.99
C SER A 212 28.61 6.66 -12.24
N THR A 213 29.40 5.80 -12.88
CA THR A 213 29.90 4.57 -12.26
C THR A 213 31.38 4.36 -12.55
N ARG A 214 32.12 3.91 -11.52
CA ARG A 214 33.54 3.59 -11.64
C ARG A 214 33.82 2.19 -12.17
N ARG A 215 32.92 1.25 -11.90
CA ARG A 215 33.16 -0.18 -12.16
C ARG A 215 32.08 -0.84 -13.02
N GLY A 216 30.94 -0.20 -13.25
CA GLY A 216 29.75 -0.89 -13.77
C GLY A 216 29.09 -1.81 -12.74
N THR A 217 28.04 -2.51 -13.15
CA THR A 217 27.36 -3.56 -12.37
C THR A 217 26.55 -4.51 -13.26
N TRP A 218 26.30 -5.72 -12.77
CA TRP A 218 25.39 -6.67 -13.39
C TRP A 218 23.95 -6.39 -12.99
N VAL A 219 23.10 -6.07 -13.96
CA VAL A 219 21.67 -5.79 -13.72
C VAL A 219 20.83 -7.06 -13.79
N TYR A 220 20.14 -7.36 -12.70
CA TYR A 220 19.15 -8.42 -12.57
C TYR A 220 17.73 -7.83 -12.62
N ASN A 221 16.77 -8.61 -13.11
CA ASN A 221 15.35 -8.26 -13.02
C ASN A 221 14.70 -9.14 -11.94
N ARG A 222 13.67 -8.61 -11.30
CA ARG A 222 12.75 -9.36 -10.44
C ARG A 222 11.98 -10.41 -11.25
N VAL A 223 11.61 -10.05 -12.48
CA VAL A 223 10.93 -10.95 -13.42
C VAL A 223 11.95 -11.92 -14.02
N GLY A 224 11.81 -13.19 -13.66
CA GLY A 224 12.55 -14.31 -14.20
C GLY A 224 11.86 -15.00 -15.39
N PRO A 225 12.40 -16.13 -15.86
CA PRO A 225 11.83 -16.97 -16.89
C PRO A 225 10.37 -17.31 -16.62
N ASN A 226 9.55 -17.26 -17.67
CA ASN A 226 8.11 -17.52 -17.63
C ASN A 226 7.31 -16.60 -16.67
N GLY A 227 7.87 -15.47 -16.26
CA GLY A 227 7.22 -14.50 -15.38
C GLY A 227 7.30 -14.82 -13.88
N TRP A 228 8.10 -15.82 -13.48
CA TRP A 228 8.28 -16.18 -12.07
C TRP A 228 9.26 -15.23 -11.36
N PRO A 229 9.10 -14.99 -10.04
CA PRO A 229 10.11 -14.29 -9.26
C PRO A 229 11.49 -14.95 -9.37
N VAL A 230 12.55 -14.17 -9.53
CA VAL A 230 13.90 -14.68 -9.80
C VAL A 230 14.45 -15.61 -8.71
N ASP A 231 14.18 -15.28 -7.45
CA ASP A 231 14.64 -16.03 -6.28
C ASP A 231 13.90 -17.37 -6.10
N MET A 232 12.65 -17.47 -6.54
CA MET A 232 11.84 -18.70 -6.46
C MET A 232 12.39 -19.88 -7.25
N TYR A 233 13.29 -19.67 -8.22
CA TYR A 233 13.96 -20.77 -8.92
C TYR A 233 15.49 -20.72 -8.80
N ARG A 234 16.11 -19.54 -8.65
CA ARG A 234 17.57 -19.41 -8.50
C ARG A 234 18.06 -19.82 -7.11
N THR A 235 17.24 -19.66 -6.07
CA THR A 235 17.68 -19.85 -4.68
C THR A 235 17.18 -21.18 -4.13
N ASN A 236 17.83 -22.28 -4.51
CA ASN A 236 17.54 -23.63 -4.03
C ASN A 236 18.80 -24.36 -3.54
N THR A 237 18.61 -25.46 -2.82
CA THR A 237 19.70 -26.21 -2.18
C THR A 237 20.75 -26.70 -3.18
N ILE A 238 20.34 -27.24 -4.33
CA ILE A 238 21.27 -27.77 -5.34
C ILE A 238 22.10 -26.65 -5.96
N LEU A 239 21.46 -25.55 -6.37
CA LEU A 239 22.20 -24.43 -6.98
C LEU A 239 23.13 -23.77 -5.98
N ALA A 240 22.77 -23.70 -4.69
CA ALA A 240 23.69 -23.25 -3.65
C ALA A 240 24.88 -24.19 -3.46
N THR A 241 24.65 -25.51 -3.49
CA THR A 241 25.74 -26.50 -3.47
C THR A 241 26.66 -26.34 -4.68
N ILE A 242 26.11 -26.17 -5.89
CA ILE A 242 26.91 -25.93 -7.10
C ILE A 242 27.66 -24.59 -7.00
N GLN A 243 27.04 -23.54 -6.48
CA GLN A 243 27.71 -22.26 -6.27
C GLN A 243 28.89 -22.39 -5.31
N LYS A 244 28.73 -23.17 -4.22
CA LYS A 244 29.78 -23.39 -3.22
C LYS A 244 30.97 -24.16 -3.78
N TYR A 245 30.72 -25.27 -4.48
CA TYR A 245 31.79 -26.15 -4.97
C TYR A 245 32.29 -25.82 -6.38
N SER A 246 31.46 -25.20 -7.22
CA SER A 246 31.82 -24.76 -8.59
C SER A 246 31.33 -23.32 -8.89
N PRO A 247 31.93 -22.29 -8.25
CA PRO A 247 31.56 -20.90 -8.49
C PRO A 247 31.75 -20.47 -9.96
N TRP A 248 32.73 -21.05 -10.65
CA TRP A 248 32.99 -20.76 -12.07
C TRP A 248 31.80 -21.13 -12.96
N LEU A 249 31.24 -22.34 -12.78
CA LEU A 249 30.09 -22.80 -13.56
C LEU A 249 28.89 -21.91 -13.29
N MET A 250 28.63 -21.59 -12.02
CA MET A 250 27.50 -20.74 -11.65
C MET A 250 27.64 -19.32 -12.23
N ASN A 251 28.82 -18.71 -12.17
CA ASN A 251 29.09 -17.42 -12.79
C ASN A 251 28.81 -17.47 -14.31
N ARG A 252 29.32 -18.49 -15.01
CA ARG A 252 29.11 -18.64 -16.46
C ARG A 252 27.63 -18.79 -16.82
N LEU A 253 26.86 -19.53 -16.01
CA LEU A 253 25.42 -19.70 -16.21
C LEU A 253 24.65 -18.41 -15.97
N ILE A 254 25.01 -17.65 -14.93
CA ILE A 254 24.38 -16.37 -14.60
C ILE A 254 24.70 -15.34 -15.68
N GLU A 255 25.97 -15.18 -16.06
CA GLU A 255 26.35 -14.27 -17.14
C GLU A 255 25.60 -14.57 -18.42
N ARG A 256 25.49 -15.84 -18.82
CA ARG A 256 24.75 -16.21 -20.01
C ARG A 256 23.27 -15.87 -19.90
N GLU A 257 22.66 -15.95 -18.72
CA GLU A 257 21.27 -15.51 -18.52
C GLU A 257 21.15 -13.99 -18.60
N LEU A 258 22.06 -13.25 -17.96
CA LEU A 258 22.05 -11.79 -17.94
C LEU A 258 22.32 -11.20 -19.32
N SER A 259 23.35 -11.69 -20.03
CA SER A 259 23.69 -11.26 -21.39
C SER A 259 22.61 -11.60 -22.43
N LYS A 260 21.77 -12.60 -22.17
CA LYS A 260 20.60 -12.89 -23.02
C LYS A 260 19.51 -11.81 -22.91
N LYS A 261 19.44 -11.10 -21.79
CA LYS A 261 18.45 -10.04 -21.59
C LYS A 261 18.86 -8.77 -22.32
N PHE A 262 20.12 -8.37 -22.15
CA PHE A 262 20.76 -7.31 -22.91
C PHE A 262 22.28 -7.39 -22.74
N ASP A 263 23.03 -6.77 -23.65
CA ASP A 263 24.49 -6.73 -23.57
C ASP A 263 24.95 -5.62 -22.60
N HIS A 264 25.44 -6.01 -21.41
CA HIS A 264 25.94 -5.07 -20.41
C HIS A 264 27.12 -4.23 -20.92
N GLU A 265 27.92 -4.70 -21.89
CA GLU A 265 29.05 -3.95 -22.44
C GLU A 265 28.56 -2.81 -23.32
N LEU A 266 27.63 -3.11 -24.23
CA LEU A 266 26.96 -2.12 -25.08
C LEU A 266 26.28 -1.02 -24.25
N TYR A 267 25.72 -1.37 -23.09
CA TYR A 267 25.05 -0.44 -22.18
C TYR A 267 26.01 0.26 -21.21
N SER A 268 27.32 0.08 -21.35
CA SER A 268 28.35 0.67 -20.47
C SER A 268 28.21 0.29 -19.00
N LEU A 269 27.67 -0.89 -18.72
CA LEU A 269 27.43 -1.42 -17.37
C LEU A 269 28.29 -2.62 -17.03
N LYS A 270 28.92 -3.30 -17.99
CA LYS A 270 29.68 -4.54 -17.75
C LYS A 270 30.88 -4.27 -16.82
N PRO A 271 30.95 -4.92 -15.65
CA PRO A 271 32.09 -4.79 -14.76
C PRO A 271 33.21 -5.78 -15.10
N ASN A 272 34.41 -5.53 -14.57
CA ASN A 272 35.58 -6.42 -14.73
C ASN A 272 35.50 -7.70 -13.88
N HIS A 273 34.48 -7.84 -13.04
CA HIS A 273 34.27 -9.01 -12.18
C HIS A 273 33.04 -9.80 -12.61
N ARG A 274 32.99 -11.08 -12.23
CA ARG A 274 31.87 -11.97 -12.52
C ARG A 274 30.64 -11.62 -11.65
N PRO A 275 29.41 -12.04 -12.03
CA PRO A 275 28.18 -11.63 -11.37
C PRO A 275 28.07 -11.99 -9.90
N LEU A 276 28.58 -13.16 -9.49
CA LEU A 276 28.48 -13.57 -8.10
C LEU A 276 29.38 -12.71 -7.20
N GLN A 277 30.47 -12.13 -7.72
CA GLN A 277 31.47 -11.39 -6.94
C GLN A 277 30.99 -10.01 -6.43
N GLN A 278 29.73 -9.67 -6.64
CA GLN A 278 29.10 -8.44 -6.15
C GLN A 278 27.70 -8.74 -5.62
N HIS A 279 27.25 -7.93 -4.66
CA HIS A 279 25.84 -7.90 -4.28
C HIS A 279 24.95 -7.60 -5.50
N PRO A 280 23.80 -8.28 -5.68
CA PRO A 280 23.03 -8.17 -6.90
C PRO A 280 22.40 -6.78 -6.98
N PHE A 281 22.51 -6.16 -8.16
CA PHE A 281 21.78 -4.94 -8.50
C PHE A 281 20.50 -5.35 -9.22
N ILE A 282 19.35 -5.16 -8.58
CA ILE A 282 18.04 -5.55 -9.11
C ILE A 282 17.31 -4.29 -9.55
N ASN A 283 16.98 -4.19 -10.84
CA ASN A 283 16.14 -3.13 -11.38
C ASN A 283 15.50 -3.61 -12.70
N ASP A 284 14.19 -3.45 -12.81
CA ASP A 284 13.42 -4.00 -13.93
C ASP A 284 13.43 -3.11 -15.18
N ASP A 285 13.67 -1.80 -15.02
CA ASP A 285 13.40 -0.78 -16.04
C ASP A 285 14.64 -0.01 -16.51
N LEU A 286 15.75 -0.04 -15.78
CA LEU A 286 16.96 0.73 -16.08
C LEU A 286 17.46 0.51 -17.53
N PRO A 287 17.53 -0.72 -18.06
CA PRO A 287 17.97 -0.92 -19.45
C PRO A 287 17.07 -0.19 -20.45
N ASN A 288 15.75 -0.18 -20.23
CA ASN A 288 14.80 0.51 -21.11
C ASN A 288 15.03 2.03 -21.08
N ARG A 289 15.33 2.59 -19.91
CA ARG A 289 15.63 4.01 -19.75
C ARG A 289 16.94 4.41 -20.44
N ILE A 290 17.96 3.56 -20.36
CA ILE A 290 19.22 3.75 -21.08
C ILE A 290 19.00 3.70 -22.59
N LEU A 291 18.28 2.69 -23.08
CA LEU A 291 18.01 2.51 -24.50
C LEU A 291 17.23 3.69 -25.11
N SER A 292 16.33 4.30 -24.33
CA SER A 292 15.58 5.49 -24.74
C SER A 292 16.37 6.81 -24.67
N GLY A 293 17.60 6.80 -24.15
CA GLY A 293 18.43 8.00 -23.95
C GLY A 293 18.06 8.85 -22.74
N LEU A 294 16.97 8.53 -22.02
CA LEU A 294 16.53 9.24 -20.81
C LEU A 294 17.54 9.14 -19.66
N VAL A 295 18.28 8.03 -19.61
CA VAL A 295 19.39 7.81 -18.67
C VAL A 295 20.67 7.55 -19.46
N ILE A 296 21.73 8.32 -19.19
CA ILE A 296 23.04 8.14 -19.83
C ILE A 296 24.05 7.69 -18.79
N ILE A 297 24.69 6.54 -19.03
CA ILE A 297 25.78 6.05 -18.19
C ILE A 297 27.05 6.84 -18.49
N LYS A 298 27.78 7.22 -17.44
CA LYS A 298 29.04 7.96 -17.51
C LYS A 298 30.13 7.26 -16.71
N ALA A 299 31.38 7.48 -17.12
CA ALA A 299 32.54 7.05 -16.34
C ALA A 299 32.55 7.71 -14.94
N ASN A 300 33.55 7.37 -14.12
CA ASN A 300 33.68 7.98 -12.79
C ASN A 300 33.94 9.49 -12.92
N VAL A 301 33.47 10.26 -11.93
CA VAL A 301 33.76 11.69 -11.84
C VAL A 301 35.24 11.89 -11.56
N LYS A 302 35.92 12.68 -12.40
CA LYS A 302 37.31 13.09 -12.21
C LYS A 302 37.38 14.35 -11.36
N GLU A 303 36.67 15.41 -11.78
CA GLU A 303 36.60 16.69 -11.08
C GLU A 303 35.36 17.50 -11.50
N PHE A 304 34.95 18.43 -10.64
CA PHE A 304 33.94 19.44 -10.94
C PHE A 304 34.61 20.69 -11.49
N THR A 305 33.99 21.33 -12.47
CA THR A 305 34.55 22.51 -13.14
C THR A 305 34.66 23.70 -12.20
N SER A 306 35.63 24.58 -12.46
CA SER A 306 35.92 25.75 -11.61
C SER A 306 34.82 26.82 -11.63
N ASP A 307 34.00 26.88 -12.69
CA ASP A 307 32.85 27.77 -12.81
C ASP A 307 31.66 27.34 -11.93
N GLY A 308 31.69 26.10 -11.42
CA GLY A 308 30.72 25.51 -10.51
C GLY A 308 29.48 24.91 -11.18
N HIS A 309 29.47 24.73 -12.50
CA HIS A 309 28.28 24.29 -13.26
C HIS A 309 28.47 23.01 -14.07
N GLY A 310 29.65 22.43 -14.14
CA GLY A 310 29.95 21.26 -14.97
C GLY A 310 30.75 20.18 -14.26
N VAL A 311 30.87 19.04 -14.94
CA VAL A 311 31.59 17.85 -14.45
C VAL A 311 32.44 17.25 -15.55
N ILE A 312 33.68 16.92 -15.22
CA ILE A 312 34.62 16.22 -16.08
C ILE A 312 34.73 14.77 -15.57
N PHE A 313 34.62 13.82 -16.48
CA PHE A 313 34.70 12.39 -16.20
C PHE A 313 36.09 11.82 -16.54
N GLU A 314 36.41 10.65 -16.00
CA GLU A 314 37.71 9.97 -16.21
C GLU A 314 37.97 9.60 -17.69
N ASP A 315 36.92 9.42 -18.49
CA ASP A 315 37.01 9.16 -19.93
C ASP A 315 37.28 10.43 -20.77
N GLY A 316 37.43 11.59 -20.12
CA GLY A 316 37.65 12.90 -20.75
C GLY A 316 36.38 13.57 -21.24
N THR A 317 35.20 12.93 -21.11
CA THR A 317 33.93 13.59 -21.44
C THR A 317 33.57 14.64 -20.39
N GLN A 318 32.85 15.68 -20.82
CA GLN A 318 32.38 16.76 -19.95
C GLN A 318 30.87 16.95 -20.13
N ILE A 319 30.20 17.31 -19.04
CA ILE A 319 28.80 17.74 -19.05
C ILE A 319 28.73 19.12 -18.41
N ASP A 320 28.17 20.07 -19.15
CA ASP A 320 27.94 21.43 -18.68
C ASP A 320 26.51 21.63 -18.17
N HIS A 321 26.38 22.59 -17.24
CA HIS A 321 25.12 23.00 -16.63
C HIS A 321 24.35 21.85 -15.97
N ILE A 322 24.98 21.21 -14.97
CA ILE A 322 24.31 20.25 -14.09
C ILE A 322 23.59 21.03 -12.99
N ASP A 323 22.29 20.80 -12.86
CA ASP A 323 21.46 21.49 -11.87
C ASP A 323 21.51 20.82 -10.51
N CYS A 324 21.65 19.48 -10.51
CA CYS A 324 21.58 18.69 -9.29
C CYS A 324 22.50 17.47 -9.30
N ILE A 325 23.11 17.18 -8.15
CA ILE A 325 23.91 15.98 -7.89
C ILE A 325 23.24 15.15 -6.80
N VAL A 326 23.05 13.87 -7.09
CA VAL A 326 22.55 12.87 -6.14
C VAL A 326 23.64 11.84 -5.85
N MET A 327 24.21 11.90 -4.65
CA MET A 327 25.23 10.95 -4.19
C MET A 327 24.55 9.67 -3.71
N ALA A 328 24.58 8.62 -4.54
CA ALA A 328 24.07 7.29 -4.21
C ALA A 328 25.23 6.35 -3.80
N THR A 329 26.08 6.85 -2.91
CA THR A 329 27.40 6.29 -2.57
C THR A 329 27.40 5.35 -1.37
N GLY A 330 26.23 5.08 -0.81
CA GLY A 330 26.03 4.10 0.27
C GLY A 330 26.08 4.73 1.66
N PHE A 331 26.29 3.90 2.68
CA PHE A 331 26.12 4.30 4.07
C PHE A 331 27.30 3.82 4.93
N ASN A 332 27.49 4.48 6.06
CA ASN A 332 28.44 4.09 7.08
C ASN A 332 27.76 3.24 8.16
N ILE A 333 28.44 2.17 8.59
CA ILE A 333 28.04 1.41 9.78
C ILE A 333 28.46 2.23 11.00
N SER A 334 27.53 2.52 11.91
CA SER A 334 27.82 3.32 13.10
C SER A 334 26.90 2.97 14.26
N PHE A 335 27.46 3.02 15.47
CA PHE A 335 26.80 2.77 16.75
C PHE A 335 27.11 3.92 17.72
N PRO A 336 26.57 5.14 17.49
CA PRO A 336 27.00 6.34 18.20
C PRO A 336 26.68 6.34 19.71
N TYR A 337 25.82 5.43 20.15
CA TYR A 337 25.46 5.22 21.55
C TYR A 337 26.36 4.19 22.26
N LEU A 338 27.39 3.66 21.60
CA LEU A 338 28.38 2.75 22.17
C LEU A 338 29.77 3.36 22.14
N ASN A 339 30.57 3.05 23.16
CA ASN A 339 32.00 3.34 23.16
C ASN A 339 32.74 2.44 22.15
N GLU A 340 33.74 2.97 21.45
CA GLU A 340 34.58 2.22 20.50
C GLU A 340 35.29 1.02 21.15
N THR A 341 35.52 1.03 22.47
CA THR A 341 36.06 -0.10 23.22
C THR A 341 35.12 -1.30 23.27
N ILE A 342 33.80 -1.07 23.19
CA ILE A 342 32.78 -2.13 23.16
C ILE A 342 32.63 -2.66 21.74
N LEU A 343 32.51 -1.76 20.77
CA LEU A 343 32.34 -2.12 19.37
C LEU A 343 32.94 -1.05 18.46
N SER A 344 34.09 -1.34 17.87
CA SER A 344 34.74 -0.42 16.93
C SER A 344 34.38 -0.75 15.48
N VAL A 345 34.18 0.31 14.69
CA VAL A 345 33.96 0.21 13.24
C VAL A 345 35.04 1.03 12.56
N LYS A 346 35.89 0.38 11.75
CA LYS A 346 36.96 1.03 10.99
C LYS A 346 36.76 0.75 9.52
N ASP A 347 36.62 1.79 8.70
CA ASP A 347 36.36 1.68 7.25
C ASP A 347 35.17 0.76 6.90
N ASN A 348 34.06 0.87 7.64
CA ASN A 348 32.90 -0.04 7.57
C ASN A 348 33.20 -1.52 7.87
N LYS A 349 34.40 -1.87 8.33
CA LYS A 349 34.72 -3.21 8.83
C LYS A 349 34.43 -3.29 10.31
N ILE A 350 33.82 -4.41 10.70
CA ILE A 350 33.43 -4.68 12.07
C ILE A 350 33.83 -6.11 12.43
N GLN A 351 34.39 -6.31 13.62
CA GLN A 351 34.84 -7.61 14.09
C GLN A 351 33.75 -8.25 14.95
N LEU A 352 32.90 -9.06 14.31
CA LEU A 352 31.81 -9.77 14.97
C LEU A 352 31.83 -11.23 14.59
N TYR A 353 31.85 -12.12 15.59
CA TYR A 353 31.70 -13.55 15.38
C TYR A 353 30.33 -13.83 14.77
N LYS A 354 30.35 -14.43 13.58
CA LYS A 354 29.19 -14.64 12.70
C LYS A 354 28.34 -13.38 12.49
N PHE A 355 28.93 -12.19 12.51
CA PHE A 355 28.22 -10.90 12.43
C PHE A 355 27.20 -10.63 13.54
N VAL A 356 27.31 -11.32 14.69
CA VAL A 356 26.41 -11.15 15.83
C VAL A 356 27.17 -10.72 17.09
N TRP A 357 28.30 -11.37 17.41
CA TRP A 357 28.90 -11.26 18.74
C TRP A 357 30.24 -10.53 18.74
N PRO A 358 30.44 -9.51 19.57
CA PRO A 358 31.76 -8.99 19.87
C PRO A 358 32.57 -10.05 20.61
N SER A 359 33.71 -10.46 20.06
CA SER A 359 34.45 -11.61 20.56
C SER A 359 35.19 -11.30 21.87
N HIS A 360 35.63 -10.07 22.08
CA HIS A 360 36.48 -9.64 23.20
C HIS A 360 35.73 -9.39 24.51
N LEU A 361 34.40 -9.37 24.51
CA LEU A 361 33.61 -9.18 25.72
C LEU A 361 33.67 -10.42 26.62
N ILE A 362 33.83 -10.18 27.93
CA ILE A 362 33.88 -11.25 28.95
C ILE A 362 32.56 -12.03 29.00
N HIS A 363 31.43 -11.33 28.86
CA HIS A 363 30.09 -11.90 28.93
C HIS A 363 29.40 -11.88 27.56
N SER A 364 28.73 -12.97 27.21
CA SER A 364 27.93 -13.09 25.99
C SER A 364 26.53 -12.47 26.14
N THR A 365 26.47 -11.21 26.57
CA THR A 365 25.22 -10.48 26.88
C THR A 365 24.94 -9.30 25.96
N LEU A 366 25.76 -9.05 24.92
CA LEU A 366 25.50 -8.05 23.88
C LEU A 366 25.60 -8.70 22.50
N ALA A 367 24.54 -8.56 21.70
CA ALA A 367 24.45 -9.12 20.36
C ALA A 367 23.97 -8.09 19.33
N VAL A 368 24.47 -8.18 18.11
CA VAL A 368 24.06 -7.34 16.98
C VAL A 368 23.18 -8.16 16.04
N ILE A 369 21.97 -7.67 15.76
CA ILE A 369 20.95 -8.39 14.97
C ILE A 369 20.66 -7.64 13.67
N GLY A 370 20.81 -8.34 12.55
CA GLY A 370 20.54 -7.87 11.20
C GLY A 370 21.65 -7.03 10.56
N LEU A 371 22.86 -6.99 11.14
CA LEU A 371 24.02 -6.32 10.55
C LEU A 371 24.72 -7.21 9.51
N ILE A 372 24.03 -7.48 8.40
CA ILE A 372 24.51 -8.33 7.30
C ILE A 372 23.94 -7.85 5.96
N GLN A 373 24.63 -8.15 4.87
CA GLN A 373 24.19 -7.87 3.49
C GLN A 373 24.22 -9.15 2.64
N PRO A 374 23.08 -9.83 2.52
CA PRO A 374 22.99 -11.12 1.84
C PRO A 374 22.77 -11.03 0.33
N TRP A 375 23.04 -12.13 -0.37
CA TRP A 375 22.37 -12.46 -1.65
C TRP A 375 20.97 -13.04 -1.40
N GLY A 376 20.09 -12.30 -0.69
CA GLY A 376 18.79 -12.82 -0.22
C GLY A 376 18.03 -11.87 0.69
N ALA A 377 17.03 -12.39 1.43
CA ALA A 377 16.18 -11.58 2.28
C ALA A 377 16.70 -11.50 3.73
N ILE A 378 16.70 -10.30 4.32
CA ILE A 378 17.23 -10.06 5.69
C ILE A 378 16.38 -10.68 6.80
N ASN A 379 15.04 -10.67 6.64
CA ASN A 379 14.09 -11.08 7.68
C ASN A 379 14.40 -12.46 8.29
N PRO A 380 14.57 -13.54 7.50
CA PRO A 380 14.85 -14.87 8.06
C PRO A 380 16.25 -15.03 8.64
N MET A 381 17.26 -14.29 8.17
CA MET A 381 18.58 -14.34 8.80
C MET A 381 18.58 -13.61 10.13
N ALA A 382 17.95 -12.43 10.20
CA ALA A 382 17.77 -11.72 11.46
C ALA A 382 16.96 -12.56 12.45
N GLU A 383 15.97 -13.32 11.98
CA GLU A 383 15.25 -14.30 12.80
C GLU A 383 16.17 -15.38 13.36
N LEU A 384 16.98 -16.02 12.52
CA LEU A 384 17.90 -17.07 12.96
C LEU A 384 18.98 -16.52 13.92
N GLN A 385 19.48 -15.31 13.67
CA GLN A 385 20.38 -14.61 14.59
C GLN A 385 19.69 -14.42 15.95
N ALA A 386 18.47 -13.89 15.97
CA ALA A 386 17.73 -13.67 17.22
C ALA A 386 17.41 -14.98 17.96
N ARG A 387 16.99 -16.05 17.25
CA ARG A 387 16.74 -17.37 17.83
C ARG A 387 17.98 -17.95 18.48
N TRP A 388 19.14 -17.81 17.84
CA TRP A 388 20.41 -18.25 18.41
C TRP A 388 20.78 -17.42 19.65
N THR A 389 20.68 -16.09 19.54
CA THR A 389 21.02 -15.16 20.62
C THR A 389 20.23 -15.41 21.90
N VAL A 390 18.92 -15.63 21.79
CA VAL A 390 18.07 -15.92 22.95
C VAL A 390 18.53 -17.16 23.70
N ARG A 391 18.93 -18.22 22.99
CA ARG A 391 19.43 -19.46 23.62
C ARG A 391 20.78 -19.26 24.31
N ILE A 392 21.64 -18.39 23.78
CA ILE A 392 22.88 -17.98 24.45
C ILE A 392 22.58 -17.17 25.72
N PHE A 393 21.66 -16.21 25.67
CA PHE A 393 21.27 -15.41 26.85
C PHE A 393 20.70 -16.28 27.98
N LYS A 394 19.88 -17.28 27.62
CA LYS A 394 19.36 -18.29 28.56
C LYS A 394 20.41 -19.29 29.04
N ARG A 395 21.64 -19.24 28.53
CA ARG A 395 22.73 -20.18 28.82
C ARG A 395 22.43 -21.63 28.42
N GLU A 396 21.50 -21.84 27.49
CA GLU A 396 21.23 -23.15 26.87
C GLU A 396 22.36 -23.53 25.90
N LEU A 397 22.97 -22.52 25.29
CA LEU A 397 24.13 -22.64 24.41
C LEU A 397 25.27 -21.79 24.97
N LYS A 398 26.50 -22.09 24.54
CA LYS A 398 27.69 -21.29 24.87
C LYS A 398 28.44 -20.94 23.59
N LEU A 399 28.94 -19.71 23.53
CA LEU A 399 29.87 -19.32 22.47
C LEU A 399 31.20 -20.05 22.64
N PRO A 400 31.94 -20.28 21.53
CA PRO A 400 33.30 -20.81 21.62
C PRO A 400 34.25 -19.79 22.27
N SER A 401 35.48 -20.21 22.57
CA SER A 401 36.48 -19.34 23.17
C SER A 401 36.80 -18.12 22.30
N HIS A 402 37.25 -17.02 22.92
CA HIS A 402 37.68 -15.80 22.23
C HIS A 402 38.64 -16.07 21.06
N MET A 403 39.61 -16.97 21.27
CA MET A 403 40.56 -17.37 20.22
C MET A 403 39.85 -17.99 19.01
N LYS A 404 38.95 -18.96 19.22
CA LYS A 404 38.18 -19.60 18.14
C LYS A 404 37.22 -18.63 17.44
N MET A 405 36.61 -17.72 18.19
CA MET A 405 35.77 -16.66 17.61
C MET A 405 36.59 -15.76 16.70
N ASN A 406 37.78 -15.34 17.13
CA ASN A 406 38.66 -14.51 16.32
C ASN A 406 39.19 -15.24 15.09
N GLU A 407 39.59 -16.51 15.20
CA GLU A 407 39.97 -17.33 14.06
C GLU A 407 38.86 -17.36 13.01
N ASN A 408 37.61 -17.59 13.43
CA ASN A 408 36.46 -17.61 12.54
C ASN A 408 36.12 -16.23 11.93
N ILE A 409 36.34 -15.13 12.67
CA ILE A 409 36.21 -13.77 12.13
C ILE A 409 37.23 -13.54 11.01
N HIS A 410 38.49 -13.91 11.23
CA HIS A 410 39.56 -13.74 10.24
C HIS A 410 39.33 -14.63 9.02
N GLU A 411 38.96 -15.90 9.23
CA GLU A 411 38.65 -16.84 8.16
C GLU A 411 37.49 -16.31 7.29
N ARG A 412 36.39 -15.86 7.91
CA ARG A 412 35.26 -15.30 7.17
C ARG A 412 35.62 -14.01 6.44
N PHE A 413 36.45 -13.15 7.03
CA PHE A 413 36.93 -11.95 6.36
C PHE A 413 37.74 -12.30 5.10
N ASN A 414 38.60 -13.33 5.17
CA ASN A 414 39.38 -13.80 4.03
C ASN A 414 38.47 -14.40 2.95
N GLN A 415 37.54 -15.30 3.33
CA GLN A 415 36.56 -15.87 2.41
C GLN A 415 35.73 -14.79 1.71
N MET A 416 35.29 -13.76 2.44
CA MET A 416 34.55 -12.63 1.87
C MET A 416 35.41 -11.83 0.89
N CYS A 417 36.70 -11.58 1.19
CA CYS A 417 37.63 -10.89 0.30
C CYS A 417 37.93 -11.67 -0.98
N GLU A 418 37.98 -13.00 -0.91
CA GLU A 418 38.13 -13.87 -2.09
C GLU A 418 36.83 -13.91 -2.92
N ARG A 419 35.69 -13.95 -2.23
CA ARG A 419 34.36 -14.13 -2.81
C ARG A 419 33.82 -12.86 -3.46
N TYR A 420 34.05 -11.68 -2.88
CA TYR A 420 33.46 -10.41 -3.30
C TYR A 420 34.53 -9.36 -3.63
N VAL A 421 34.23 -8.48 -4.57
CA VAL A 421 35.14 -7.39 -4.94
C VAL A 421 35.34 -6.44 -3.77
N THR A 422 36.59 -6.16 -3.44
CA THR A 422 36.97 -5.21 -2.38
C THR A 422 36.32 -3.85 -2.59
N SER A 423 35.48 -3.48 -1.63
CA SER A 423 34.74 -2.23 -1.59
C SER A 423 34.34 -1.94 -0.15
N PRO A 424 34.34 -0.67 0.29
CA PRO A 424 33.78 -0.30 1.59
C PRO A 424 32.28 -0.59 1.76
N ARG A 425 31.60 -0.96 0.66
CA ARG A 425 30.22 -1.47 0.67
C ARG A 425 30.14 -2.98 0.91
N HIS A 426 31.24 -3.71 0.73
CA HIS A 426 31.28 -5.17 0.78
C HIS A 426 32.04 -5.68 2.01
N THR A 427 31.62 -5.25 3.21
CA THR A 427 32.31 -5.57 4.48
C THR A 427 31.54 -6.51 5.41
N ILE A 428 30.28 -6.84 5.09
CA ILE A 428 29.36 -7.66 5.90
C ILE A 428 28.53 -8.63 5.02
N GLN A 429 29.17 -9.19 4.00
CA GLN A 429 28.50 -9.92 2.92
C GLN A 429 28.38 -11.41 3.25
N VAL A 430 27.22 -11.99 2.95
CA VAL A 430 26.95 -13.40 3.18
C VAL A 430 26.17 -14.04 2.03
N ASP A 431 26.45 -15.30 1.73
CA ASP A 431 25.62 -16.11 0.85
C ASP A 431 24.42 -16.67 1.67
N TYR A 432 23.20 -16.42 1.20
CA TYR A 432 21.95 -16.57 1.97
C TYR A 432 21.74 -17.98 2.56
N ILE A 433 21.82 -19.03 1.73
CA ILE A 433 21.53 -20.41 2.17
C ILE A 433 22.62 -20.91 3.13
N GLU A 434 23.90 -20.60 2.85
CA GLU A 434 25.01 -21.03 3.68
C GLU A 434 24.94 -20.41 5.07
N TYR A 435 24.72 -19.10 5.15
CA TYR A 435 24.61 -18.41 6.43
C TYR A 435 23.36 -18.80 7.22
N CYS A 436 22.20 -18.95 6.55
CA CYS A 436 21.00 -19.47 7.22
C CYS A 436 21.22 -20.89 7.75
N ASN A 437 21.89 -21.77 6.99
CA ASN A 437 22.18 -23.13 7.46
C ASN A 437 23.16 -23.13 8.63
N GLU A 438 24.21 -22.30 8.58
CA GLU A 438 25.17 -22.13 9.67
C GLU A 438 24.47 -21.70 10.97
N LEU A 439 23.57 -20.71 10.91
CA LEU A 439 22.80 -20.29 12.09
C LEU A 439 21.76 -21.31 12.50
N ALA A 440 21.13 -22.00 11.55
CA ALA A 440 20.17 -23.05 11.85
C ALA A 440 20.83 -24.26 12.52
N ASP A 441 22.11 -24.54 12.25
CA ASP A 441 22.91 -25.53 12.98
C ASP A 441 23.12 -25.09 14.43
N GLU A 442 23.51 -23.83 14.66
CA GLU A 442 23.64 -23.28 16.03
C GLU A 442 22.32 -23.31 16.80
N VAL A 443 21.19 -23.03 16.14
CA VAL A 443 19.86 -23.10 16.73
C VAL A 443 19.39 -24.56 16.90
N GLY A 444 19.96 -25.52 16.17
CA GLY A 444 19.49 -26.91 16.11
C GLY A 444 18.18 -27.08 15.34
N CYS A 445 17.91 -26.23 14.34
CA CYS A 445 16.71 -26.26 13.50
C CYS A 445 16.97 -26.44 12.00
N ARG A 446 18.22 -26.75 11.60
CA ARG A 446 18.54 -27.07 10.19
C ARG A 446 17.82 -28.36 9.79
N PRO A 447 17.03 -28.38 8.69
CA PRO A 447 16.31 -29.58 8.28
C PRO A 447 17.28 -30.66 7.78
N ASP A 448 17.13 -31.89 8.26
CA ASP A 448 17.87 -33.03 7.74
C ASP A 448 17.21 -33.53 6.44
N ILE A 449 17.79 -33.14 5.31
CA ILE A 449 17.25 -33.46 3.99
C ILE A 449 17.25 -34.98 3.73
N LEU A 450 18.26 -35.71 4.20
CA LEU A 450 18.33 -37.16 3.99
C LEU A 450 17.24 -37.87 4.81
N PHE A 451 17.06 -37.46 6.06
CA PHE A 451 15.95 -37.94 6.89
C PHE A 451 14.60 -37.71 6.20
N TYR A 452 14.34 -36.51 5.67
CA TYR A 452 13.09 -36.24 4.97
C TYR A 452 12.98 -36.99 3.64
N LEU A 453 14.05 -37.20 2.88
CA LEU A 453 14.00 -38.01 1.65
C LEU A 453 13.59 -39.47 1.93
N LEU A 454 14.00 -40.02 3.06
CA LEU A 454 13.67 -41.40 3.47
C LEU A 454 12.29 -41.53 4.12
N ASN A 455 11.88 -40.56 4.96
CA ASN A 455 10.67 -40.66 5.77
C ASN A 455 9.47 -39.88 5.21
N ASP A 456 9.71 -38.81 4.46
CA ASP A 456 8.69 -37.98 3.81
C ASP A 456 9.20 -37.51 2.45
N PHE A 457 9.33 -38.45 1.53
CA PHE A 457 9.98 -38.25 0.23
C PHE A 457 9.52 -36.97 -0.49
N LYS A 458 8.21 -36.65 -0.41
CA LYS A 458 7.66 -35.43 -1.02
C LYS A 458 8.29 -34.18 -0.39
N LEU A 459 8.36 -34.09 0.94
CA LEU A 459 9.00 -32.98 1.62
C LEU A 459 10.51 -32.95 1.35
N GLY A 460 11.19 -34.10 1.43
CA GLY A 460 12.62 -34.21 1.11
C GLY A 460 12.96 -33.72 -0.29
N TRP A 461 12.13 -34.08 -1.28
CA TRP A 461 12.26 -33.62 -2.66
C TRP A 461 12.07 -32.09 -2.79
N PHE A 462 11.04 -31.53 -2.15
CA PHE A 462 10.83 -30.07 -2.12
C PHE A 462 11.96 -29.34 -1.41
N LEU A 463 12.52 -29.89 -0.35
CA LEU A 463 13.67 -29.32 0.38
C LEU A 463 14.96 -29.33 -0.46
N LEU A 464 15.10 -30.29 -1.37
CA LEU A 464 16.27 -30.42 -2.21
C LEU A 464 16.17 -29.58 -3.50
N PHE A 465 15.05 -29.69 -4.23
CA PHE A 465 14.88 -29.09 -5.55
C PHE A 465 14.00 -27.83 -5.56
N GLY A 466 13.17 -27.62 -4.53
CA GLY A 466 12.31 -26.45 -4.40
C GLY A 466 13.05 -25.21 -3.88
N PRO A 467 12.37 -24.05 -3.85
CA PRO A 467 12.95 -22.83 -3.31
C PRO A 467 13.25 -22.96 -1.82
N CYS A 468 14.41 -22.43 -1.40
CA CYS A 468 14.87 -22.44 -0.02
C CYS A 468 14.21 -21.33 0.82
N THR A 469 12.88 -21.42 0.97
CA THR A 469 12.10 -20.49 1.78
C THR A 469 12.30 -20.72 3.28
N PRO A 470 12.12 -19.68 4.12
CA PRO A 470 12.50 -19.73 5.52
C PRO A 470 11.64 -20.65 6.38
N TYR A 471 10.45 -21.02 5.91
CA TYR A 471 9.55 -21.98 6.57
C TYR A 471 10.25 -23.29 6.96
N ARG A 472 11.27 -23.70 6.19
CA ARG A 472 12.05 -24.91 6.45
C ARG A 472 12.77 -24.91 7.79
N TYR A 473 13.14 -23.75 8.32
CA TYR A 473 13.84 -23.61 9.60
C TYR A 473 12.90 -23.71 10.83
N ARG A 474 11.62 -24.02 10.59
CA ARG A 474 10.61 -24.33 11.61
C ARG A 474 10.04 -25.75 11.49
N LEU A 475 10.62 -26.59 10.61
CA LEU A 475 10.24 -28.01 10.47
C LEU A 475 10.70 -28.86 11.65
N GLN A 476 11.87 -28.53 12.21
CA GLN A 476 12.46 -29.24 13.35
C GLN A 476 13.18 -28.26 14.29
N GLY A 477 13.68 -28.76 15.42
CA GLY A 477 14.37 -27.96 16.42
C GLY A 477 13.43 -27.22 17.37
N PRO A 478 13.92 -26.20 18.12
CA PRO A 478 13.13 -25.44 19.07
C PRO A 478 12.09 -24.54 18.37
N ASN A 479 10.94 -24.34 19.01
CA ASN A 479 9.84 -23.48 18.52
C ASN A 479 9.36 -23.84 17.09
N GLN A 480 9.10 -25.13 16.83
CA GLN A 480 8.58 -25.61 15.54
C GLN A 480 7.23 -24.98 15.19
N TRP A 481 6.95 -24.85 13.90
CA TRP A 481 5.68 -24.34 13.41
C TRP A 481 4.91 -25.43 12.65
N LYS A 482 3.72 -25.79 13.18
CA LYS A 482 2.92 -26.91 12.67
C LYS A 482 2.56 -26.78 11.18
N ASP A 483 2.37 -25.56 10.70
CA ASP A 483 1.99 -25.31 9.30
C ASP A 483 3.21 -25.13 8.36
N ALA A 484 4.44 -25.28 8.86
CA ALA A 484 5.67 -25.10 8.06
C ALA A 484 5.67 -26.02 6.82
N ARG A 485 5.39 -27.32 7.02
CA ARG A 485 5.32 -28.31 5.94
C ARG A 485 4.29 -27.94 4.87
N GLN A 486 3.08 -27.58 5.29
CA GLN A 486 2.00 -27.22 4.36
C GLN A 486 2.31 -25.91 3.62
N THR A 487 2.97 -24.97 4.28
CA THR A 487 3.37 -23.69 3.69
C THR A 487 4.43 -23.90 2.61
N ILE A 488 5.41 -24.78 2.84
CA ILE A 488 6.41 -25.16 1.81
C ILE A 488 5.73 -25.76 0.58
N PHE A 489 4.69 -26.58 0.72
CA PHE A 489 4.00 -27.13 -0.44
C PHE A 489 3.11 -26.13 -1.18
N THR A 490 2.54 -25.17 -0.45
CA THR A 490 1.60 -24.19 -1.04
C THR A 490 2.28 -22.91 -1.53
N GLN A 491 3.56 -22.69 -1.25
CA GLN A 491 4.28 -21.46 -1.61
C GLN A 491 4.19 -21.10 -3.10
N ASN A 492 4.23 -22.09 -4.01
CA ASN A 492 4.09 -21.84 -5.44
C ASN A 492 2.70 -21.31 -5.78
N GLU A 493 1.65 -21.91 -5.21
CA GLU A 493 0.27 -21.43 -5.39
C GLU A 493 0.11 -20.01 -4.84
N ARG A 494 0.80 -19.70 -3.73
CA ARG A 494 0.78 -18.35 -3.15
C ARG A 494 1.46 -17.32 -4.02
N VAL A 495 2.52 -17.70 -4.72
CA VAL A 495 3.20 -16.85 -5.71
C VAL A 495 2.33 -16.62 -6.94
N GLU A 496 1.62 -17.64 -7.40
CA GLU A 496 0.72 -17.54 -8.56
C GLU A 496 -0.56 -16.77 -8.25
N TYR A 497 -1.05 -16.84 -7.02
CA TYR A 497 -2.33 -16.28 -6.61
C TYR A 497 -2.54 -14.80 -7.02
N PRO A 498 -1.64 -13.84 -6.71
CA PRO A 498 -1.81 -12.45 -7.09
C PRO A 498 -1.70 -12.20 -8.61
N LEU A 499 -1.10 -13.13 -9.37
CA LEU A 499 -0.91 -13.02 -10.82
C LEU A 499 -2.12 -13.53 -11.62
N ARG A 500 -3.03 -14.29 -11.01
CA ARG A 500 -4.18 -14.92 -11.67
C ARG A 500 -5.41 -14.00 -11.66
N CYS A 501 -5.33 -12.85 -12.33
CA CYS A 501 -6.44 -11.87 -12.36
C CYS A 501 -7.30 -11.91 -13.64
N GLN A 502 -7.04 -12.81 -14.60
CA GLN A 502 -7.95 -13.09 -15.73
C GLN A 502 -7.96 -14.59 -16.04
N CYS A 503 -9.07 -15.28 -15.80
CA CYS A 503 -9.27 -16.63 -16.34
C CYS A 503 -9.58 -16.52 -17.85
N ARG A 504 -8.55 -16.28 -18.68
CA ARG A 504 -8.59 -16.85 -20.03
C ARG A 504 -8.57 -18.36 -19.83
N ASN A 505 -9.46 -19.08 -20.54
CA ASN A 505 -9.36 -20.53 -20.72
C ASN A 505 -7.97 -20.82 -21.31
N ARG A 506 -6.95 -21.00 -20.48
CA ARG A 506 -5.86 -21.90 -20.85
C ARG A 506 -6.54 -23.24 -20.94
N GLN A 507 -6.90 -23.63 -22.16
CA GLN A 507 -6.99 -25.05 -22.49
C GLN A 507 -5.81 -25.71 -21.79
N ASN A 508 -6.09 -26.79 -21.06
CA ASN A 508 -5.06 -27.61 -20.45
C ASN A 508 -4.13 -28.15 -21.55
N GLN A 509 -3.19 -27.32 -22.03
CA GLN A 509 -1.83 -27.78 -22.14
C GLN A 509 -1.37 -27.86 -20.70
N SER A 510 -1.73 -28.98 -20.06
CA SER A 510 -0.86 -29.54 -19.05
C SER A 510 0.54 -29.47 -19.66
N ILE A 511 1.40 -28.61 -19.11
CA ILE A 511 2.81 -28.98 -19.06
C ILE A 511 2.76 -30.27 -18.25
N LYS A 512 2.64 -31.39 -18.97
CA LYS A 512 2.87 -32.71 -18.40
C LYS A 512 4.31 -32.59 -17.94
N TYR A 513 4.51 -32.35 -16.65
CA TYR A 513 5.64 -32.96 -16.00
C TYR A 513 5.42 -34.45 -16.25
N THR A 514 6.08 -34.97 -17.28
CA THR A 514 6.25 -36.40 -17.51
C THR A 514 7.02 -36.90 -16.30
N ILE A 515 6.29 -37.23 -15.24
CA ILE A 515 6.84 -37.65 -13.94
C ILE A 515 7.55 -39.01 -14.04
N ILE A 516 7.59 -39.68 -15.20
CA ILE A 516 8.00 -41.10 -15.25
C ILE A 516 9.18 -41.45 -16.18
N PRO A 517 9.68 -40.63 -17.14
CA PRO A 517 11.02 -40.88 -17.73
C PRO A 517 12.11 -39.89 -17.26
N MET A 518 11.76 -38.70 -16.77
CA MET A 518 12.76 -37.72 -16.31
C MET A 518 13.29 -37.99 -14.90
N SER A 519 12.55 -38.70 -14.04
CA SER A 519 13.00 -39.02 -12.68
C SER A 519 14.25 -39.92 -12.69
N ILE A 520 14.32 -40.86 -13.64
CA ILE A 520 15.49 -41.74 -13.83
C ILE A 520 16.67 -40.95 -14.42
N PHE A 521 16.44 -40.07 -15.41
CA PHE A 521 17.50 -39.22 -15.97
C PHE A 521 18.03 -38.19 -14.96
N SER A 522 17.15 -37.64 -14.11
CA SER A 522 17.52 -36.70 -13.05
C SER A 522 18.29 -37.41 -11.95
N LEU A 523 17.90 -38.64 -11.58
CA LEU A 523 18.60 -39.47 -10.61
C LEU A 523 19.97 -39.90 -11.15
N ILE A 524 20.06 -40.33 -12.42
CA ILE A 524 21.31 -40.67 -13.09
C ILE A 524 22.22 -39.43 -13.21
N PHE A 525 21.67 -38.26 -13.54
CA PHE A 525 22.43 -37.01 -13.61
C PHE A 525 22.92 -36.55 -12.23
N VAL A 526 22.13 -36.73 -11.18
CA VAL A 526 22.54 -36.48 -9.79
C VAL A 526 23.57 -37.49 -9.33
N ILE A 527 23.44 -38.77 -9.68
CA ILE A 527 24.46 -39.79 -9.41
C ILE A 527 25.74 -39.48 -10.19
N LEU A 528 25.65 -39.01 -11.44
CA LEU A 528 26.81 -38.58 -12.23
C LEU A 528 27.49 -37.35 -11.62
N ILE A 529 26.72 -36.36 -11.16
CA ILE A 529 27.26 -35.17 -10.50
C ILE A 529 27.85 -35.53 -9.14
N LEU A 530 27.21 -36.41 -8.37
CA LEU A 530 27.76 -36.90 -7.11
C LEU A 530 29.02 -37.71 -7.36
N LEU A 531 29.10 -38.53 -8.43
CA LEU A 531 30.31 -39.23 -8.85
C LEU A 531 31.40 -38.27 -9.34
N ILE A 532 31.07 -37.21 -10.07
CA ILE A 532 32.02 -36.18 -10.50
C ILE A 532 32.53 -35.40 -9.30
N ILE A 533 31.66 -35.01 -8.36
CA ILE A 533 32.05 -34.36 -7.10
C ILE A 533 32.87 -35.32 -6.24
N PHE A 534 32.54 -36.62 -6.20
CA PHE A 534 33.31 -37.64 -5.47
C PHE A 534 34.67 -37.86 -6.12
N CYS A 535 34.76 -37.88 -7.45
CA CYS A 535 36.02 -37.95 -8.20
C CYS A 535 36.85 -36.68 -8.02
N GLU A 536 36.26 -35.49 -8.08
CA GLU A 536 36.96 -34.21 -7.84
C GLU A 536 37.39 -34.07 -6.37
N SER A 537 36.58 -34.52 -5.42
CA SER A 537 36.97 -34.55 -4.01
C SER A 537 38.02 -35.63 -3.72
N PHE A 538 38.04 -36.77 -4.43
CA PHE A 538 39.11 -37.76 -4.32
C PHE A 538 40.43 -37.25 -4.94
N ILE A 539 40.35 -36.57 -6.09
CA ILE A 539 41.49 -35.89 -6.74
C ILE A 539 41.99 -34.71 -5.87
N MET A 540 41.09 -33.96 -5.24
CA MET A 540 41.43 -32.90 -4.31
C MET A 540 41.92 -33.44 -2.96
N HIS A 541 41.51 -34.63 -2.52
CA HIS A 541 41.98 -35.26 -1.28
C HIS A 541 43.37 -35.92 -1.46
N GLU A 542 43.70 -36.41 -2.66
CA GLU A 542 45.06 -36.77 -3.04
C GLU A 542 45.95 -35.52 -3.21
N ASN A 543 45.43 -34.45 -3.83
CA ASN A 543 46.18 -33.19 -3.96
C ASN A 543 46.30 -32.41 -2.64
N SER A 544 45.34 -32.52 -1.71
CA SER A 544 45.42 -31.89 -0.39
C SER A 544 46.38 -32.65 0.53
N ASN A 545 46.54 -33.96 0.37
CA ASN A 545 47.61 -34.70 1.07
C ASN A 545 49.01 -34.37 0.53
N ILE A 546 49.11 -33.92 -0.73
CA ILE A 546 50.35 -33.40 -1.33
C ILE A 546 50.58 -31.93 -0.89
N LEU A 547 49.52 -31.11 -0.80
CA LEU A 547 49.60 -29.71 -0.36
C LEU A 547 49.79 -29.55 1.15
N ILE A 548 49.23 -30.41 1.99
CA ILE A 548 49.44 -30.43 3.45
C ILE A 548 50.90 -30.80 3.78
N LYS A 549 51.54 -31.65 2.96
CA LYS A 549 52.99 -31.86 3.04
C LYS A 549 53.77 -30.63 2.56
N SER A 550 53.33 -29.92 1.52
CA SER A 550 54.01 -28.68 1.07
C SER A 550 53.87 -27.48 2.02
N TYR A 551 52.76 -27.39 2.77
CA TYR A 551 52.48 -26.29 3.72
C TYR A 551 53.17 -26.50 5.08
N GLN A 552 53.57 -27.73 5.42
CA GLN A 552 54.47 -27.99 6.56
C GLN A 552 55.93 -27.63 6.27
N TYR A 553 56.36 -27.56 5.00
CA TYR A 553 57.71 -27.13 4.63
C TYR A 553 57.84 -25.60 4.40
N SER A 554 56.76 -24.87 4.13
CA SER A 554 56.82 -23.39 3.98
C SER A 554 56.71 -22.62 5.30
N LYS A 555 56.29 -23.27 6.40
CA LYS A 555 56.14 -22.66 7.73
C LYS A 555 57.43 -22.54 8.55
N ILE A 556 58.56 -22.99 8.02
CA ILE A 556 59.89 -22.77 8.62
C ILE A 556 60.62 -21.56 7.96
N GLY A 557 60.07 -20.95 6.91
CA GLY A 557 60.79 -19.97 6.09
C GLY A 557 60.34 -18.50 6.14
N ILE A 558 59.36 -18.10 6.96
CA ILE A 558 58.95 -16.69 7.10
C ILE A 558 58.69 -16.33 8.57
N LEU A 559 59.64 -16.70 9.42
CA LEU A 559 60.00 -15.94 10.61
C LEU A 559 61.44 -15.50 10.35
N TYR A 560 61.71 -14.20 10.50
CA TYR A 560 62.96 -13.46 10.26
C TYR A 560 63.00 -12.54 9.02
N GLN A 561 62.76 -11.26 9.35
CA GLN A 561 63.50 -10.06 8.94
C GLN A 561 63.48 -9.61 7.48
N ASN A 562 62.75 -8.50 7.27
CA ASN A 562 63.43 -7.28 6.84
C ASN A 562 63.57 -6.35 8.06
N ASP A 563 64.71 -6.49 8.73
CA ASP A 563 65.48 -5.36 9.26
C ASP A 563 66.97 -5.75 9.13
N LEU A 564 67.73 -4.90 8.42
CA LEU A 564 69.19 -4.77 8.44
C LEU A 564 70.11 -5.92 7.92
N CYS A 565 70.76 -5.61 6.78
CA CYS A 565 72.19 -5.71 6.48
C CYS A 565 73.08 -6.92 6.89
N GLN A 566 73.80 -7.39 5.86
CA GLN A 566 75.23 -7.80 5.82
C GLN A 566 75.67 -9.27 6.07
N LYS A 567 76.52 -9.71 5.11
CA LYS A 567 77.66 -10.64 5.16
C LYS A 567 77.49 -12.11 4.72
N PHE A 568 77.97 -12.32 3.49
CA PHE A 568 79.08 -13.21 3.11
C PHE A 568 79.05 -14.71 3.48
N SER A 569 78.88 -15.49 2.40
CA SER A 569 79.80 -16.54 1.89
C SER A 569 80.10 -17.81 2.69
N ASN A 570 79.85 -18.92 1.99
CA ASN A 570 80.74 -20.08 1.80
C ASN A 570 81.20 -20.87 3.03
N HIS A 571 80.78 -22.13 3.11
CA HIS A 571 81.55 -23.28 2.62
C HIS A 571 80.89 -24.60 3.10
N LEU A 572 80.49 -25.51 2.20
CA LEU A 572 81.30 -26.57 1.56
C LEU A 572 81.02 -27.91 2.32
N ILE A 573 80.34 -28.90 1.70
CA ILE A 573 80.94 -30.05 0.93
C ILE A 573 81.31 -31.19 1.91
N ILE A 574 81.06 -32.49 1.69
CA ILE A 574 80.96 -33.30 0.46
C ILE A 574 80.30 -34.66 0.79
N SER A 575 80.12 -35.46 -0.26
CA SER A 575 80.26 -36.93 -0.30
C SER A 575 78.95 -37.73 -0.36
N THR A 576 78.70 -38.66 -1.28
CA THR A 576 79.35 -39.10 -2.54
C THR A 576 78.40 -40.09 -3.25
N ILE A 577 78.73 -40.47 -4.51
CA ILE A 577 78.44 -41.76 -5.20
C ILE A 577 77.07 -41.85 -5.91
N ASN A 578 76.91 -42.20 -7.20
CA ASN A 578 77.80 -42.59 -8.31
C ASN A 578 76.97 -42.60 -9.62
N LYS A 579 77.50 -42.08 -10.74
CA LYS A 579 77.91 -42.80 -11.99
C LYS A 579 76.85 -43.14 -13.08
N THR A 580 77.25 -42.77 -14.32
CA THR A 580 77.16 -43.47 -15.64
C THR A 580 75.78 -43.66 -16.31
N ILE A 581 75.44 -43.00 -17.46
CA ILE A 581 75.78 -43.26 -18.90
C ILE A 581 75.14 -44.57 -19.44
N PRO A 582 74.52 -44.69 -20.66
CA PRO A 582 74.60 -43.87 -21.89
C PRO A 582 73.28 -43.50 -22.61
N ILE A 583 73.46 -42.74 -23.70
CA ILE A 583 72.57 -42.40 -24.83
C ILE A 583 71.99 -43.63 -25.56
N SER A 584 70.68 -43.64 -25.88
CA SER A 584 70.13 -44.16 -27.15
C SER A 584 68.72 -43.61 -27.47
N LYS A 585 68.41 -43.55 -28.77
CA LYS A 585 67.21 -43.00 -29.44
C LYS A 585 65.96 -43.89 -29.37
N ARG A 586 64.76 -43.28 -29.24
CA ARG A 586 63.43 -43.51 -29.92
C ARG A 586 62.27 -43.01 -28.99
N CYS A 587 61.58 -41.88 -29.27
CA CYS A 587 60.28 -41.71 -30.00
C CYS A 587 59.01 -42.09 -29.17
N TYR A 588 57.88 -41.34 -28.99
CA TYR A 588 57.24 -40.08 -29.45
C TYR A 588 56.13 -39.67 -28.40
N THR A 589 55.36 -38.56 -28.45
CA THR A 589 55.58 -37.10 -28.22
C THR A 589 54.19 -36.48 -27.89
N ILE A 590 54.06 -35.52 -26.96
CA ILE A 590 53.73 -34.07 -27.08
C ILE A 590 53.65 -33.60 -25.62
N GLY A 591 54.25 -32.55 -25.07
CA GLY A 591 54.99 -31.38 -25.57
C GLY A 591 54.77 -30.26 -24.55
N GLN A 592 55.81 -29.87 -23.80
CA GLN A 592 55.84 -28.83 -22.76
C GLN A 592 55.72 -27.40 -23.31
N CYS A 593 55.34 -26.44 -22.45
CA CYS A 593 56.00 -25.13 -22.18
C CYS A 593 55.03 -24.22 -21.39
N HIS A 594 55.28 -23.95 -20.10
CA HIS A 594 56.12 -22.88 -19.53
C HIS A 594 55.53 -21.46 -19.62
N LEU A 595 55.27 -20.94 -18.42
CA LEU A 595 55.00 -19.55 -18.08
C LEU A 595 56.32 -18.78 -18.15
N THR A 596 56.37 -17.68 -18.91
CA THR A 596 57.37 -16.63 -18.70
C THR A 596 56.81 -15.28 -19.13
N VAL A 597 56.52 -14.46 -18.12
CA VAL A 597 56.61 -13.00 -18.19
C VAL A 597 58.09 -12.67 -18.10
N THR A 598 58.65 -12.07 -19.14
CA THR A 598 59.87 -11.27 -19.01
C THR A 598 59.47 -9.85 -18.65
N THR A 599 59.79 -9.45 -17.42
CA THR A 599 59.96 -8.06 -17.02
C THR A 599 61.30 -7.55 -17.55
N SER A 600 61.28 -6.47 -18.33
CA SER A 600 62.35 -5.46 -18.37
C SER A 600 61.80 -4.26 -19.16
N ASP A 601 61.40 -3.18 -18.51
CA ASP A 601 62.25 -2.10 -18.02
C ASP A 601 62.45 -0.98 -19.06
N TYR A 602 62.16 0.23 -18.60
CA TYR A 602 62.58 1.54 -19.08
C TYR A 602 62.02 2.17 -20.37
N HIS A 603 61.52 3.39 -20.12
CA HIS A 603 61.68 4.61 -20.90
C HIS A 603 60.68 5.00 -21.99
N HIS A 604 60.00 6.11 -21.66
CA HIS A 604 59.86 7.33 -22.44
C HIS A 604 59.26 7.27 -23.86
N HIS A 605 58.17 8.04 -23.95
CA HIS A 605 57.95 9.07 -24.96
C HIS A 605 57.41 8.69 -26.35
N ILE A 606 56.40 9.49 -26.70
CA ILE A 606 56.16 10.11 -28.01
C ILE A 606 55.19 9.35 -28.95
N LYS A 607 53.98 9.93 -28.98
CA LYS A 607 53.25 10.49 -30.14
C LYS A 607 52.91 9.59 -31.33
N LEU A 608 51.59 9.58 -31.57
CA LEU A 608 50.88 10.03 -32.78
C LEU A 608 51.20 9.35 -34.12
N LYS A 609 50.13 8.84 -34.74
CA LYS A 609 49.56 9.17 -36.08
C LYS A 609 49.11 7.89 -36.79
N GLN A 610 47.80 7.77 -37.02
CA GLN A 610 47.02 8.24 -38.17
C GLN A 610 47.08 7.31 -39.39
N ASN A 611 45.86 6.98 -39.84
CA ASN A 611 45.40 6.78 -41.20
C ASN A 611 45.61 5.37 -41.78
N ASN A 612 44.51 4.61 -41.94
CA ASN A 612 43.54 4.65 -43.05
C ASN A 612 44.16 4.02 -44.31
N ASP A 613 43.81 2.77 -44.61
CA ASP A 613 42.81 2.35 -45.65
C ASP A 613 43.49 2.14 -47.03
N SER A 614 43.24 1.13 -47.89
CA SER A 614 42.42 -0.10 -47.88
C SER A 614 42.62 -0.90 -49.21
N SER A 615 42.14 -2.18 -49.25
CA SER A 615 41.65 -3.02 -50.40
C SER A 615 42.60 -4.08 -51.06
N GLN A 616 42.23 -5.32 -51.47
CA GLN A 616 41.08 -6.27 -51.29
C GLN A 616 41.48 -7.70 -51.82
N LEU A 617 40.97 -8.80 -51.21
CA LEU A 617 41.02 -10.22 -51.65
C LEU A 617 39.59 -10.86 -51.59
N PHE A 618 39.38 -11.98 -52.30
CA PHE A 618 38.13 -12.71 -52.66
C PHE A 618 37.32 -13.40 -51.52
N PHE A 619 36.06 -13.82 -51.85
CA PHE A 619 35.03 -14.58 -51.08
C PHE A 619 34.24 -13.83 -49.99
N SER A 620 32.91 -13.77 -50.17
CA SER A 620 31.96 -12.73 -49.69
C SER A 620 32.56 -11.31 -49.78
N SER A 621 33.00 -10.87 -50.96
CA SER A 621 32.22 -10.23 -52.06
C SER A 621 31.83 -8.77 -51.72
N LYS A 622 32.20 -7.72 -52.45
CA LYS A 622 32.72 -7.54 -53.82
C LYS A 622 33.28 -6.11 -53.95
N PHE A 623 34.41 -5.95 -54.62
CA PHE A 623 34.72 -5.00 -55.72
C PHE A 623 34.16 -3.56 -55.71
N LYS A 624 35.08 -2.59 -55.56
CA LYS A 624 35.36 -1.38 -56.40
C LYS A 624 34.23 -0.42 -56.89
N LEU A 625 34.57 0.88 -56.82
CA LEU A 625 34.22 2.07 -57.67
C LEU A 625 33.22 3.13 -57.17
N LEU A 626 33.70 4.39 -57.24
CA LEU A 626 32.93 5.62 -57.51
C LEU A 626 31.89 5.39 -58.61
N ILE A 627 30.61 5.67 -58.33
CA ILE A 627 29.68 6.43 -59.21
C ILE A 627 28.68 7.15 -58.28
N ASN A 628 28.50 8.43 -58.60
CA ASN A 628 27.56 9.42 -58.11
C ASN A 628 26.17 9.19 -58.77
N TYR A 629 25.08 9.75 -58.22
CA TYR A 629 23.70 9.74 -58.76
C TYR A 629 22.91 8.41 -58.64
N ASP A 630 21.58 8.34 -58.53
CA ASP A 630 20.46 9.22 -58.17
C ASP A 630 19.18 8.38 -58.40
N SER A 631 18.08 8.76 -57.74
CA SER A 631 16.69 8.61 -58.20
C SER A 631 15.97 7.23 -58.30
N HIS A 632 14.77 7.25 -57.71
CA HIS A 632 13.47 6.82 -58.25
C HIS A 632 12.98 5.34 -58.28
N ASN A 633 11.84 5.19 -57.57
CA ASN A 633 10.54 4.69 -58.05
C ASN A 633 10.29 3.19 -58.33
N THR A 634 9.18 2.72 -57.70
CA THR A 634 8.09 1.88 -58.27
C THR A 634 8.43 0.43 -58.64
N GLN A 635 7.56 -0.58 -58.64
CA GLN A 635 6.13 -0.81 -58.40
C GLN A 635 5.93 -2.34 -58.49
N MET A 636 4.92 -2.87 -57.78
CA MET A 636 3.96 -3.93 -58.18
C MET A 636 4.51 -5.31 -58.69
N LEU A 637 3.82 -6.45 -58.69
CA LEU A 637 2.40 -6.82 -58.85
C LEU A 637 2.17 -8.27 -58.32
N PHE A 638 0.99 -8.53 -57.71
CA PHE A 638 0.01 -9.64 -57.92
C PHE A 638 0.47 -11.13 -58.05
N SER A 639 -0.29 -12.18 -57.74
CA SER A 639 -1.58 -12.47 -57.05
C SER A 639 -1.89 -13.98 -57.18
N SER A 640 -2.97 -14.43 -56.52
CA SER A 640 -3.75 -15.70 -56.73
C SER A 640 -3.21 -16.95 -55.99
N ILE A 641 -4.00 -17.84 -55.35
CA ILE A 641 -5.37 -18.34 -55.63
C ILE A 641 -6.13 -18.69 -54.31
N SER A 642 -7.45 -18.47 -54.36
CA SER A 642 -8.57 -18.70 -53.41
C SER A 642 -9.03 -20.18 -53.30
N THR A 643 -9.78 -20.65 -52.28
CA THR A 643 -11.25 -20.46 -52.18
C THR A 643 -11.91 -21.16 -50.96
N ASN A 644 -12.82 -20.40 -50.31
CA ASN A 644 -14.20 -20.73 -49.87
C ASN A 644 -14.46 -21.78 -48.77
N GLY A 645 -15.41 -21.62 -47.84
CA GLY A 645 -16.47 -20.65 -47.47
C GLY A 645 -17.03 -21.13 -46.10
N ILE A 646 -17.86 -20.47 -45.30
CA ILE A 646 -19.14 -19.79 -45.52
C ILE A 646 -19.44 -18.99 -44.23
N ILE A 647 -20.02 -17.81 -44.38
CA ILE A 647 -20.54 -16.93 -43.33
C ILE A 647 -21.86 -17.51 -42.78
N ASN A 648 -22.02 -17.49 -41.46
CA ASN A 648 -23.36 -17.43 -40.85
C ASN A 648 -23.33 -16.45 -39.66
N THR A 649 -23.86 -15.26 -39.92
CA THR A 649 -24.36 -14.31 -38.93
C THR A 649 -25.76 -14.74 -38.51
N THR A 650 -26.00 -15.00 -37.22
CA THR A 650 -27.29 -14.81 -36.54
C THR A 650 -27.16 -15.09 -35.04
N ASN A 651 -27.98 -14.36 -34.27
CA ASN A 651 -28.27 -14.49 -32.83
C ASN A 651 -27.37 -13.75 -31.84
N ILE A 652 -27.62 -12.44 -31.80
CA ILE A 652 -27.76 -11.67 -30.57
C ILE A 652 -28.78 -12.39 -29.65
N SER A 653 -28.34 -12.95 -28.52
CA SER A 653 -29.20 -13.09 -27.33
C SER A 653 -28.38 -13.31 -26.04
N THR A 654 -28.62 -12.44 -25.07
CA THR A 654 -28.42 -12.60 -23.63
C THR A 654 -27.03 -12.99 -23.11
N LYS A 655 -26.13 -12.00 -23.09
CA LYS A 655 -25.19 -11.82 -21.98
C LYS A 655 -26.01 -11.68 -20.69
N ASN A 656 -25.95 -12.64 -19.77
CA ASN A 656 -26.26 -12.40 -18.35
C ASN A 656 -25.73 -13.53 -17.45
N CYS A 657 -25.26 -13.12 -16.26
CA CYS A 657 -24.88 -13.91 -15.09
C CYS A 657 -23.55 -14.70 -15.09
N TYR A 658 -22.42 -13.98 -14.92
CA TYR A 658 -21.21 -14.57 -14.29
C TYR A 658 -20.50 -13.62 -13.29
N ILE A 659 -21.22 -12.64 -12.71
CA ILE A 659 -20.64 -11.66 -11.78
C ILE A 659 -20.71 -12.14 -10.30
N GLY A 660 -21.23 -13.34 -10.05
CA GLY A 660 -21.60 -13.75 -8.70
C GLY A 660 -20.63 -14.48 -7.80
N LYS A 661 -19.50 -14.97 -8.33
CA LYS A 661 -18.62 -15.87 -7.58
C LYS A 661 -17.43 -15.19 -6.89
N GLU A 662 -17.19 -13.90 -7.15
CA GLU A 662 -16.04 -13.17 -6.58
C GLU A 662 -16.32 -12.43 -5.27
N PHE A 663 -17.57 -12.00 -5.02
CA PHE A 663 -17.91 -11.22 -3.83
C PHE A 663 -17.89 -12.05 -2.53
N VAL A 664 -18.19 -13.36 -2.64
CA VAL A 664 -18.19 -14.33 -1.53
C VAL A 664 -16.76 -14.62 -1.02
N LYS A 665 -15.74 -14.46 -1.87
CA LYS A 665 -14.35 -14.88 -1.60
C LYS A 665 -13.52 -13.87 -0.79
N ARG A 666 -13.86 -12.58 -0.83
CA ARG A 666 -13.07 -11.53 -0.15
C ARG A 666 -13.26 -11.51 1.36
N ASN A 667 -14.44 -11.86 1.85
CA ASN A 667 -14.80 -11.56 3.24
C ASN A 667 -14.77 -12.81 4.16
N THR A 668 -14.71 -14.01 3.58
CA THR A 668 -14.52 -15.28 4.31
C THR A 668 -13.18 -15.38 5.05
N ARG A 669 -12.18 -14.56 4.68
CA ARG A 669 -10.83 -14.58 5.28
C ARG A 669 -10.72 -13.84 6.63
N GLN A 670 -11.70 -13.00 6.99
CA GLN A 670 -11.66 -12.24 8.23
C GLN A 670 -12.12 -13.05 9.46
N TYR A 671 -12.94 -14.09 9.27
CA TYR A 671 -13.53 -14.85 10.38
C TYR A 671 -12.62 -15.98 10.93
N ASN A 672 -11.68 -16.51 10.14
CA ASN A 672 -10.84 -17.65 10.56
C ASN A 672 -9.60 -17.29 11.41
N ARG A 673 -9.46 -16.04 11.88
CA ARG A 673 -8.28 -15.58 12.64
C ARG A 673 -8.48 -15.39 14.15
N SER A 674 -9.69 -15.59 14.68
CA SER A 674 -9.98 -15.61 16.12
C SER A 674 -10.22 -17.06 16.56
N GLY A 675 -9.48 -17.56 17.55
CA GLY A 675 -9.71 -18.88 18.17
C GLY A 675 -11.00 -18.99 19.00
N SER A 676 -12.07 -18.31 18.58
CA SER A 676 -13.43 -18.51 19.08
C SER A 676 -14.26 -19.18 17.99
N THR A 677 -15.19 -20.06 18.34
CA THR A 677 -16.22 -20.64 17.46
C THR A 677 -17.17 -19.57 16.92
N SER A 678 -16.66 -18.63 16.11
CA SER A 678 -17.42 -17.54 15.55
C SER A 678 -18.16 -18.04 14.32
N SER A 679 -19.49 -18.11 14.45
CA SER A 679 -20.45 -18.53 13.44
C SER A 679 -20.28 -17.75 12.14
N ILE A 680 -20.12 -18.45 11.01
CA ILE A 680 -19.96 -17.81 9.68
C ILE A 680 -21.25 -17.08 9.34
N ILE A 681 -21.16 -15.76 9.11
CA ILE A 681 -22.29 -14.93 8.71
C ILE A 681 -22.30 -14.74 7.20
N ILE A 682 -23.39 -15.13 6.55
CA ILE A 682 -23.68 -14.88 5.14
C ILE A 682 -24.75 -13.80 5.05
N THR A 683 -24.49 -12.79 4.22
CA THR A 683 -25.45 -11.73 3.92
C THR A 683 -26.30 -12.11 2.70
N PHE A 684 -27.61 -12.06 2.86
CA PHE A 684 -28.61 -12.26 1.80
C PHE A 684 -29.22 -10.91 1.41
N ASN A 685 -29.49 -10.74 0.11
CA ASN A 685 -30.14 -9.58 -0.48
C ASN A 685 -31.29 -10.03 -1.37
N SER A 686 -32.05 -9.09 -1.96
CA SER A 686 -33.23 -9.37 -2.79
C SER A 686 -32.99 -10.24 -4.04
N SER A 687 -31.73 -10.44 -4.45
CA SER A 687 -31.34 -11.24 -5.61
C SER A 687 -30.41 -12.41 -5.26
N SER A 688 -30.12 -12.62 -3.97
CA SER A 688 -29.15 -13.60 -3.50
C SER A 688 -29.81 -14.81 -2.90
N PHE A 689 -29.50 -15.97 -3.45
CA PHE A 689 -29.95 -17.24 -2.88
C PHE A 689 -28.92 -18.35 -3.12
N ILE A 690 -29.07 -19.41 -2.35
CA ILE A 690 -28.23 -20.61 -2.41
C ILE A 690 -29.11 -21.79 -2.77
N ASP A 691 -28.74 -22.52 -3.82
CA ASP A 691 -29.38 -23.75 -4.26
C ASP A 691 -28.45 -24.93 -3.93
N TYR A 692 -28.81 -25.73 -2.92
CA TYR A 692 -28.07 -26.93 -2.51
C TYR A 692 -28.76 -28.18 -3.04
N ARG A 693 -28.06 -28.97 -3.88
CA ARG A 693 -28.56 -30.17 -4.55
C ARG A 693 -27.70 -31.38 -4.23
N HIS A 694 -28.26 -32.39 -3.56
CA HIS A 694 -27.61 -33.69 -3.34
C HIS A 694 -28.39 -34.78 -4.08
N LYS A 695 -27.70 -35.82 -4.60
CA LYS A 695 -28.33 -36.93 -5.37
C LYS A 695 -29.35 -37.75 -4.57
N THR A 696 -29.29 -37.65 -3.26
CA THR A 696 -30.23 -38.22 -2.28
C THR A 696 -30.14 -37.34 -1.03
N ILE A 697 -31.06 -36.39 -0.83
CA ILE A 697 -31.03 -35.49 0.34
C ILE A 697 -31.61 -36.15 1.60
N LEU A 698 -32.40 -37.23 1.46
CA LEU A 698 -33.10 -37.86 2.58
C LEU A 698 -32.49 -39.21 2.98
N ASN A 699 -31.91 -39.25 4.18
CA ASN A 699 -32.09 -40.35 5.12
C ASN A 699 -32.92 -39.78 6.28
N TYR A 700 -34.07 -40.35 6.60
CA TYR A 700 -34.84 -39.91 7.77
C TYR A 700 -34.04 -40.12 9.06
N PRO A 701 -34.21 -39.28 10.11
CA PRO A 701 -35.07 -38.08 10.23
C PRO A 701 -34.47 -36.81 9.60
N LEU A 702 -35.32 -35.82 9.26
CA LEU A 702 -34.90 -34.53 8.68
C LEU A 702 -34.67 -33.49 9.79
N ARG A 703 -33.50 -32.85 9.84
CA ARG A 703 -33.16 -31.80 10.82
C ARG A 703 -32.59 -30.57 10.13
N LEU A 704 -33.08 -29.39 10.48
CA LEU A 704 -32.58 -28.09 10.02
C LEU A 704 -32.44 -27.15 11.20
N SER A 705 -31.28 -26.51 11.35
CA SER A 705 -31.04 -25.46 12.34
C SER A 705 -30.38 -24.27 11.66
N VAL A 706 -30.78 -23.05 11.99
CA VAL A 706 -30.11 -21.84 11.53
C VAL A 706 -30.19 -20.72 12.56
N ARG A 707 -29.20 -19.83 12.56
CA ARG A 707 -29.32 -18.52 13.21
C ARG A 707 -29.53 -17.45 12.15
N PHE A 708 -30.51 -16.58 12.32
CA PHE A 708 -30.78 -15.52 11.37
C PHE A 708 -31.00 -14.18 12.07
N ARG A 709 -30.74 -13.09 11.35
CA ARG A 709 -30.99 -11.71 11.76
C ARG A 709 -31.52 -10.97 10.55
N THR A 710 -32.68 -10.35 10.68
CA THR A 710 -33.31 -9.55 9.60
C THR A 710 -32.70 -8.16 9.56
N LEU A 711 -32.46 -7.59 8.37
CA LEU A 711 -32.00 -6.20 8.25
C LEU A 711 -33.20 -5.25 8.08
N GLY A 712 -33.18 -4.09 8.74
CA GLY A 712 -34.19 -3.04 8.51
C GLY A 712 -35.63 -3.45 8.85
N ARG A 713 -35.80 -4.37 9.83
CA ARG A 713 -37.09 -4.90 10.31
C ARG A 713 -38.08 -5.31 9.22
N ILE A 714 -37.57 -5.86 8.12
CA ILE A 714 -38.37 -6.32 6.99
C ILE A 714 -39.51 -7.24 7.45
N SER A 715 -40.70 -7.03 6.90
CA SER A 715 -41.92 -7.67 7.40
C SER A 715 -42.01 -9.14 7.03
N ASN A 716 -41.59 -9.51 5.81
CA ASN A 716 -41.74 -10.86 5.28
C ASN A 716 -40.46 -11.31 4.57
N GLY A 717 -40.15 -12.60 4.60
CA GLY A 717 -39.02 -13.14 3.85
C GLY A 717 -38.92 -14.66 3.94
N VAL A 718 -38.77 -15.32 2.79
CA VAL A 718 -38.58 -16.78 2.73
C VAL A 718 -37.16 -17.13 3.15
N LEU A 719 -37.02 -17.84 4.27
CA LEU A 719 -35.72 -18.32 4.74
C LEU A 719 -35.31 -19.56 3.95
N PHE A 720 -36.20 -20.55 3.82
CA PHE A 720 -35.94 -21.82 3.18
C PHE A 720 -37.12 -22.33 2.36
N SER A 721 -36.81 -23.02 1.25
CA SER A 721 -37.77 -23.83 0.51
C SER A 721 -37.15 -25.19 0.16
N LEU A 722 -37.80 -26.27 0.58
CA LEU A 722 -37.45 -27.64 0.22
C LEU A 722 -38.24 -28.08 -1.01
N ILE A 723 -37.55 -28.66 -1.98
CA ILE A 723 -38.09 -28.89 -3.32
C ILE A 723 -38.15 -30.37 -3.69
N TYR A 724 -39.25 -30.75 -4.37
CA TYR A 724 -39.53 -32.09 -4.90
C TYR A 724 -39.52 -32.12 -6.44
N GLY A 725 -38.93 -33.15 -7.07
CA GLY A 725 -39.09 -33.43 -8.52
C GLY A 725 -37.95 -34.17 -9.25
N LYS A 726 -38.25 -35.18 -10.07
CA LYS A 726 -37.29 -36.04 -10.81
C LYS A 726 -36.61 -35.41 -12.05
N SER A 727 -37.05 -34.24 -12.54
CA SER A 727 -36.53 -33.59 -13.76
C SER A 727 -36.55 -32.06 -13.67
N ILE A 728 -35.64 -31.39 -14.40
CA ILE A 728 -35.39 -29.93 -14.38
C ILE A 728 -36.61 -29.08 -14.77
N SER A 729 -37.57 -29.64 -15.48
CA SER A 729 -38.79 -28.95 -15.96
C SER A 729 -40.02 -29.11 -15.05
N SER A 730 -39.93 -29.85 -13.94
CA SER A 730 -41.05 -30.11 -13.01
C SER A 730 -40.58 -30.12 -11.55
N ILE A 731 -40.19 -28.94 -11.09
CA ILE A 731 -39.63 -28.69 -9.76
C ILE A 731 -40.66 -27.91 -8.94
N ILE A 732 -41.09 -28.44 -7.78
CA ILE A 732 -42.15 -27.80 -7.00
C ILE A 732 -41.79 -27.73 -5.51
N PRO A 733 -41.95 -26.56 -4.85
CA PRO A 733 -41.77 -26.43 -3.40
C PRO A 733 -42.74 -27.31 -2.62
N PHE A 734 -42.21 -28.05 -1.65
CA PHE A 734 -42.95 -28.98 -0.79
C PHE A 734 -43.04 -28.46 0.65
N ILE A 735 -41.98 -27.83 1.17
CA ILE A 735 -41.99 -27.17 2.48
C ILE A 735 -41.41 -25.77 2.32
N ILE A 736 -42.14 -24.76 2.78
CA ILE A 736 -41.68 -23.37 2.82
C ILE A 736 -41.55 -22.96 4.28
N ILE A 737 -40.39 -22.41 4.64
CA ILE A 737 -40.14 -21.79 5.93
C ILE A 737 -39.88 -20.32 5.68
N GLU A 738 -40.77 -19.49 6.17
CA GLU A 738 -40.72 -18.05 5.98
C GLU A 738 -40.91 -17.30 7.28
N HIS A 739 -40.39 -16.10 7.32
CA HIS A 739 -40.71 -15.15 8.35
C HIS A 739 -41.90 -14.31 7.85
N THR A 740 -42.97 -14.25 8.62
CA THR A 740 -44.17 -13.44 8.35
C THR A 740 -44.56 -12.66 9.60
N ASN A 741 -44.60 -11.32 9.48
CA ASN A 741 -45.10 -10.42 10.53
C ASN A 741 -44.51 -10.62 11.95
N GLY A 742 -43.21 -10.90 12.04
CA GLY A 742 -42.52 -11.10 13.32
C GLY A 742 -42.57 -12.53 13.84
N LYS A 743 -43.07 -13.50 13.08
CA LYS A 743 -43.10 -14.93 13.43
C LYS A 743 -42.51 -15.78 12.31
N ILE A 744 -42.07 -17.00 12.63
CA ILE A 744 -41.71 -17.99 11.61
C ILE A 744 -42.94 -18.84 11.30
N GLU A 745 -43.28 -18.95 10.02
CA GLU A 745 -44.32 -19.80 9.50
C GLU A 745 -43.70 -20.94 8.68
N ILE A 746 -44.12 -22.16 8.98
CA ILE A 746 -43.80 -23.33 8.16
C ILE A 746 -45.08 -23.77 7.46
N THR A 747 -45.02 -23.86 6.14
CA THR A 747 -46.13 -24.29 5.29
C THR A 747 -45.71 -25.52 4.50
N ILE A 748 -46.48 -26.59 4.63
CA ILE A 748 -46.32 -27.83 3.86
C ILE A 748 -47.35 -27.86 2.75
N LEU A 749 -46.87 -28.01 1.52
CA LEU A 749 -47.65 -27.91 0.29
C LEU A 749 -47.80 -29.28 -0.37
N ARG A 750 -48.98 -29.54 -0.94
CA ARG A 750 -49.22 -30.69 -1.82
C ARG A 750 -49.56 -30.21 -3.22
N LEU A 751 -49.12 -30.98 -4.21
CA LEU A 751 -49.63 -30.85 -5.56
C LEU A 751 -50.82 -31.76 -5.76
N ASP A 752 -51.95 -31.17 -6.16
CA ASP A 752 -53.07 -31.96 -6.65
C ASP A 752 -52.92 -32.25 -8.16
N GLU A 753 -53.72 -33.19 -8.68
CA GLU A 753 -53.61 -33.73 -10.05
C GLU A 753 -53.65 -32.67 -11.16
N ARG A 754 -54.20 -31.48 -10.86
CA ARG A 754 -54.26 -30.32 -11.76
C ARG A 754 -53.03 -29.39 -11.69
N LYS A 755 -51.97 -29.79 -10.98
CA LYS A 755 -50.75 -28.99 -10.73
C LYS A 755 -50.98 -27.67 -9.97
N VAL A 756 -52.05 -27.60 -9.18
CA VAL A 756 -52.29 -26.48 -8.26
C VAL A 756 -51.70 -26.85 -6.90
N LEU A 757 -50.98 -25.90 -6.29
CA LEU A 757 -50.44 -26.04 -4.94
C LEU A 757 -51.54 -25.77 -3.92
N SER A 758 -51.81 -26.73 -3.05
CA SER A 758 -52.75 -26.61 -1.93
C SER A 758 -51.99 -26.71 -0.59
N ASN A 759 -52.33 -25.83 0.36
CA ASN A 759 -51.77 -25.87 1.72
C ASN A 759 -52.33 -27.08 2.45
N VAL A 760 -51.46 -27.98 2.90
CA VAL A 760 -51.86 -29.18 3.65
C VAL A 760 -51.87 -28.90 5.14
N THR A 761 -50.80 -28.27 5.65
CA THR A 761 -50.65 -27.89 7.05
C THR A 761 -49.74 -26.67 7.14
N SER A 762 -50.06 -25.72 8.03
CA SER A 762 -49.16 -24.64 8.39
C SER A 762 -49.13 -24.42 9.90
N ILE A 763 -47.98 -23.98 10.41
CA ILE A 763 -47.80 -23.67 11.82
C ILE A 763 -46.90 -22.45 11.98
N GLN A 764 -47.27 -21.56 12.90
CA GLN A 764 -46.50 -20.37 13.25
C GLN A 764 -45.84 -20.53 14.62
N CYS A 765 -44.60 -20.06 14.75
CA CYS A 765 -43.78 -20.16 15.96
C CYS A 765 -42.90 -18.90 16.14
N GLY A 766 -42.68 -18.49 17.39
CA GLY A 766 -41.85 -17.34 17.74
C GLY A 766 -42.61 -16.01 17.80
N LYS A 767 -41.92 -14.96 18.25
CA LYS A 767 -42.44 -13.58 18.37
C LYS A 767 -41.34 -12.56 18.10
N ASN A 768 -41.68 -11.48 17.39
CA ASN A 768 -40.79 -10.35 17.06
C ASN A 768 -39.44 -10.72 16.46
N VAL A 769 -39.39 -11.74 15.59
CA VAL A 769 -38.12 -12.19 14.99
C VAL A 769 -37.58 -11.24 13.90
N ASN A 770 -38.29 -10.14 13.63
CA ASN A 770 -37.88 -9.06 12.72
C ASN A 770 -37.33 -7.82 13.43
N ASN A 771 -36.68 -7.99 14.57
CA ASN A 771 -36.21 -6.90 15.41
C ASN A 771 -34.74 -6.48 15.14
N ASP A 772 -34.12 -6.99 14.08
CA ASP A 772 -32.68 -6.81 13.78
C ASP A 772 -31.74 -7.39 14.86
N ASN A 773 -32.21 -8.35 15.66
CA ASN A 773 -31.40 -9.21 16.53
C ASN A 773 -31.23 -10.60 15.92
N TRP A 774 -30.30 -11.37 16.50
CA TRP A 774 -30.09 -12.76 16.15
C TRP A 774 -31.13 -13.66 16.81
N HIS A 775 -31.81 -14.46 15.99
CA HIS A 775 -32.77 -15.49 16.38
C HIS A 775 -32.27 -16.87 15.97
N LYS A 776 -32.67 -17.92 16.69
CA LYS A 776 -32.32 -19.32 16.39
C LYS A 776 -33.58 -20.09 16.01
N LEU A 777 -33.56 -20.69 14.83
CA LEU A 777 -34.61 -21.58 14.32
C LEU A 777 -34.08 -23.02 14.30
N TYR A 778 -34.86 -23.95 14.82
CA TYR A 778 -34.64 -25.39 14.71
C TYR A 778 -35.92 -26.07 14.21
N PHE A 779 -35.78 -26.98 13.26
CA PHE A 779 -36.86 -27.71 12.62
C PHE A 779 -36.47 -29.19 12.49
N GLU A 780 -37.37 -30.09 12.87
CA GLU A 780 -37.17 -31.53 12.78
C GLU A 780 -38.45 -32.22 12.29
N ILE A 781 -38.32 -33.24 11.44
CA ILE A 781 -39.40 -34.17 11.06
C ILE A 781 -38.97 -35.59 11.41
N ASP A 782 -39.79 -36.26 12.24
CA ASP A 782 -39.54 -37.62 12.68
C ASP A 782 -40.10 -38.70 11.72
N LEU A 783 -39.81 -39.96 12.04
CA LEU A 783 -40.22 -41.13 11.26
C LEU A 783 -41.74 -41.36 11.21
N ASN A 784 -42.50 -40.76 12.14
CA ASN A 784 -43.94 -40.87 12.23
C ASN A 784 -44.67 -39.72 11.50
N GLY A 785 -43.91 -38.83 10.85
CA GLY A 785 -44.44 -37.64 10.18
C GLY A 785 -44.82 -36.52 11.16
N ILE A 786 -44.34 -36.54 12.40
CA ILE A 786 -44.49 -35.43 13.33
C ILE A 786 -43.35 -34.45 13.08
N PHE A 787 -43.69 -33.18 12.86
CA PHE A 787 -42.69 -32.13 12.71
C PHE A 787 -42.72 -31.16 13.88
N LYS A 788 -41.54 -30.78 14.33
CA LYS A 788 -41.27 -29.89 15.46
C LYS A 788 -40.54 -28.65 14.96
N ILE A 789 -41.03 -27.48 15.33
CA ILE A 789 -40.36 -26.19 15.13
C ILE A 789 -40.06 -25.56 16.49
N VAL A 790 -38.84 -25.07 16.64
CA VAL A 790 -38.39 -24.29 17.79
C VAL A 790 -37.83 -22.97 17.29
N VAL A 791 -38.36 -21.85 17.78
CA VAL A 791 -37.86 -20.50 17.49
C VAL A 791 -37.49 -19.84 18.81
N ASP A 792 -36.19 -19.67 19.01
CA ASP A 792 -35.60 -19.33 20.32
C ASP A 792 -36.08 -20.31 21.40
N ASP A 793 -37.03 -19.88 22.23
CA ASP A 793 -37.62 -20.69 23.32
C ASP A 793 -39.07 -21.15 23.04
N ASP A 794 -39.70 -20.71 21.94
CA ASP A 794 -41.05 -21.13 21.56
C ASP A 794 -41.00 -22.46 20.79
N ILE A 795 -41.76 -23.46 21.23
CA ILE A 795 -41.75 -24.82 20.68
C ILE A 795 -43.16 -25.17 20.21
N ARG A 796 -43.28 -25.61 18.96
CA ARG A 796 -44.53 -26.08 18.37
C ARG A 796 -44.33 -27.40 17.64
N THR A 797 -45.34 -28.26 17.70
CA THR A 797 -45.37 -29.54 17.00
C THR A 797 -46.67 -29.68 16.23
N SER A 798 -46.62 -30.36 15.09
CA SER A 798 -47.79 -30.72 14.29
C SER A 798 -47.54 -32.04 13.58
N GLN A 799 -48.62 -32.71 13.17
CA GLN A 799 -48.54 -33.98 12.46
C GLN A 799 -48.84 -33.78 10.97
N ILE A 800 -48.03 -34.40 10.13
CA ILE A 800 -48.22 -34.43 8.68
C ILE A 800 -49.15 -35.59 8.36
N PRO A 801 -50.20 -35.39 7.55
CA PRO A 801 -51.11 -36.47 7.19
C PRO A 801 -50.38 -37.65 6.55
N THR A 802 -50.68 -38.87 6.99
CA THR A 802 -49.95 -40.10 6.62
C THR A 802 -49.91 -40.40 5.13
N TYR A 803 -50.94 -39.99 4.37
CA TYR A 803 -50.98 -40.12 2.91
C TYR A 803 -49.93 -39.27 2.18
N VAL A 804 -49.33 -38.29 2.85
CA VAL A 804 -48.27 -37.46 2.29
C VAL A 804 -46.91 -38.16 2.40
N VAL A 805 -46.66 -38.96 3.44
CA VAL A 805 -45.32 -39.38 3.91
C VAL A 805 -44.68 -40.52 3.09
N SER A 806 -45.45 -41.28 2.30
CA SER A 806 -45.02 -42.56 1.73
C SER A 806 -43.98 -42.53 0.59
N SER A 807 -43.60 -41.35 0.06
CA SER A 807 -42.62 -41.27 -1.05
C SER A 807 -41.89 -39.92 -1.17
N TRP A 808 -41.17 -39.50 -0.14
CA TRP A 808 -40.43 -38.23 -0.18
C TRP A 808 -39.05 -38.38 -0.82
N ASN A 809 -38.85 -37.74 -1.96
CA ASN A 809 -37.53 -37.54 -2.58
C ASN A 809 -37.28 -36.05 -2.75
N ILE A 810 -36.75 -35.42 -1.70
CA ILE A 810 -36.30 -34.03 -1.74
C ILE A 810 -35.00 -33.98 -2.54
N ASN A 811 -34.94 -33.09 -3.54
CA ASN A 811 -33.82 -33.02 -4.48
C ASN A 811 -33.03 -31.71 -4.38
N ALA A 812 -33.61 -30.67 -3.75
CA ALA A 812 -32.91 -29.43 -3.47
C ALA A 812 -33.40 -28.73 -2.20
N LEU A 813 -32.48 -28.05 -1.51
CA LEU A 813 -32.75 -27.04 -0.49
C LEU A 813 -32.41 -25.67 -1.08
N LEU A 814 -33.40 -24.80 -1.18
CA LEU A 814 -33.20 -23.39 -1.54
C LEU A 814 -33.17 -22.55 -0.27
N VAL A 815 -32.17 -21.67 -0.17
CA VAL A 815 -32.01 -20.71 0.92
C VAL A 815 -32.18 -19.30 0.36
N GLY A 816 -33.20 -18.58 0.80
CA GLY A 816 -33.48 -17.19 0.39
C GLY A 816 -34.05 -17.00 -1.02
N ASP A 817 -34.39 -18.06 -1.76
CA ASP A 817 -34.94 -17.96 -3.13
C ASP A 817 -36.47 -17.92 -3.14
N THR A 818 -37.04 -17.00 -3.91
CA THR A 818 -38.48 -16.94 -4.21
C THR A 818 -38.80 -17.11 -5.68
N ARG A 819 -37.80 -17.16 -6.58
CA ARG A 819 -38.01 -17.11 -8.04
C ARG A 819 -38.58 -18.39 -8.64
N ARG A 820 -38.54 -19.50 -7.89
CA ARG A 820 -39.18 -20.78 -8.23
C ARG A 820 -40.50 -21.02 -7.50
N LEU A 821 -40.86 -20.13 -6.57
CA LEU A 821 -42.18 -20.09 -5.98
C LEU A 821 -43.03 -19.27 -6.94
N ASN A 822 -44.10 -19.85 -7.46
CA ASN A 822 -45.04 -19.06 -8.26
C ASN A 822 -45.59 -17.96 -7.34
N THR A 823 -45.75 -16.73 -7.87
CA THR A 823 -46.53 -15.58 -7.33
C THR A 823 -45.80 -14.42 -6.63
N ASP A 824 -46.39 -13.23 -6.81
CA ASP A 824 -46.20 -11.95 -6.10
C ASP A 824 -46.41 -12.02 -4.56
N ILE A 825 -46.50 -13.23 -3.99
CA ILE A 825 -46.88 -13.47 -2.59
C ILE A 825 -45.64 -13.59 -1.68
N PHE A 826 -44.52 -14.11 -2.20
CA PHE A 826 -43.32 -14.41 -1.41
C PHE A 826 -42.18 -13.42 -1.65
N GLN A 827 -41.62 -12.86 -0.57
CA GLN A 827 -40.47 -11.94 -0.63
C GLN A 827 -39.14 -12.64 -0.34
N PRO A 828 -38.04 -12.28 -1.04
CA PRO A 828 -36.72 -12.82 -0.75
C PRO A 828 -36.24 -12.39 0.64
N PHE A 829 -35.53 -13.28 1.34
CA PHE A 829 -34.96 -12.94 2.64
C PHE A 829 -33.82 -11.93 2.49
N ILE A 830 -33.88 -10.86 3.27
CA ILE A 830 -32.84 -9.82 3.34
C ILE A 830 -32.37 -9.72 4.79
N GLY A 831 -31.08 -10.00 4.98
CA GLY A 831 -30.50 -10.07 6.31
C GLY A 831 -29.29 -10.98 6.36
N TYR A 832 -28.97 -11.43 7.56
CA TYR A 832 -27.82 -12.24 7.86
C TYR A 832 -28.26 -13.62 8.32
N MET A 833 -27.60 -14.67 7.83
CA MET A 833 -27.75 -16.01 8.39
C MET A 833 -26.38 -16.55 8.81
N SER A 834 -26.37 -17.34 9.87
CA SER A 834 -25.20 -18.08 10.33
C SER A 834 -25.59 -19.46 10.85
N ASP A 835 -24.60 -20.35 10.96
CA ASP A 835 -24.79 -21.70 11.51
C ASP A 835 -25.92 -22.52 10.87
N LEU A 836 -26.07 -22.47 9.55
CA LEU A 836 -27.00 -23.36 8.85
C LEU A 836 -26.50 -24.81 8.94
N ILE A 837 -27.20 -25.62 9.72
CA ILE A 837 -27.00 -27.05 9.91
C ILE A 837 -28.17 -27.78 9.28
N PHE A 838 -27.90 -28.75 8.43
CA PHE A 838 -28.91 -29.57 7.78
C PHE A 838 -28.49 -31.04 7.86
N ASN A 839 -29.32 -31.89 8.46
CA ASN A 839 -29.02 -33.30 8.77
C ASN A 839 -27.62 -33.48 9.38
N ASP A 840 -27.34 -32.72 10.43
CA ASP A 840 -26.07 -32.70 11.17
C ASP A 840 -24.85 -32.21 10.35
N GLU A 841 -25.05 -31.72 9.12
CA GLU A 841 -24.02 -31.07 8.31
C GLU A 841 -24.06 -29.54 8.38
N TYR A 842 -22.92 -28.91 8.68
CA TYR A 842 -22.76 -27.46 8.69
C TYR A 842 -22.63 -26.90 7.27
N LEU A 843 -23.75 -26.63 6.60
CA LEU A 843 -23.80 -26.22 5.20
C LEU A 843 -22.98 -24.95 4.90
N PHE A 844 -23.10 -23.88 5.70
CA PHE A 844 -22.32 -22.65 5.46
C PHE A 844 -20.82 -22.84 5.70
N LYS A 845 -20.43 -23.69 6.66
CA LYS A 845 -19.03 -24.04 6.88
C LYS A 845 -18.50 -24.84 5.70
N ASN A 846 -19.26 -25.83 5.23
CA ASN A 846 -18.93 -26.67 4.09
C ASN A 846 -18.84 -25.88 2.77
N LEU A 847 -19.68 -24.86 2.59
CA LEU A 847 -19.61 -23.92 1.47
C LEU A 847 -18.21 -23.25 1.36
N ILE A 848 -17.58 -23.00 2.52
CA ILE A 848 -16.35 -22.19 2.64
C ILE A 848 -15.08 -23.03 2.78
N THR A 849 -15.15 -24.22 3.39
CA THR A 849 -13.99 -25.07 3.72
C THR A 849 -13.43 -25.89 2.55
N ARG A 850 -13.91 -25.70 1.31
CA ARG A 850 -13.34 -26.26 0.07
C ARG A 850 -13.10 -27.78 0.06
N LYS A 851 -14.04 -28.60 0.55
CA LYS A 851 -14.09 -30.01 0.13
C LYS A 851 -14.62 -30.05 -1.31
N GLN A 852 -13.78 -30.48 -2.27
CA GLN A 852 -14.09 -30.45 -3.71
C GLN A 852 -15.39 -31.20 -4.09
N ASP A 853 -15.73 -32.27 -3.38
CA ASP A 853 -16.93 -33.08 -3.66
C ASP A 853 -18.24 -32.33 -3.31
N ILE A 854 -18.23 -31.52 -2.25
CA ILE A 854 -19.43 -30.85 -1.72
C ILE A 854 -19.72 -29.53 -2.44
N GLN A 855 -18.70 -28.83 -2.99
CA GLN A 855 -18.91 -27.58 -3.74
C GLN A 855 -19.67 -27.78 -5.06
N SER A 856 -19.63 -28.98 -5.64
CA SER A 856 -20.41 -29.33 -6.83
C SER A 856 -21.93 -29.30 -6.58
N LEU A 857 -22.33 -29.42 -5.32
CA LEU A 857 -23.72 -29.49 -4.87
C LEU A 857 -24.32 -28.11 -4.60
N PHE A 858 -23.50 -27.07 -4.45
CA PHE A 858 -23.96 -25.71 -4.17
C PHE A 858 -23.92 -24.84 -5.42
N HIS A 859 -25.10 -24.43 -5.89
CA HIS A 859 -25.24 -23.39 -6.89
C HIS A 859 -25.60 -22.07 -6.20
N ILE A 860 -24.60 -21.19 -6.08
CA ILE A 860 -24.77 -19.84 -5.57
C ILE A 860 -25.12 -18.92 -6.76
N TYR A 861 -26.22 -18.20 -6.63
CA TYR A 861 -26.70 -17.30 -7.66
C TYR A 861 -26.89 -15.91 -7.05
N SER A 862 -25.90 -15.03 -7.22
CA SER A 862 -26.04 -13.58 -6.96
C SER A 862 -24.75 -12.85 -7.30
N GLN A 863 -24.82 -11.59 -7.76
CA GLN A 863 -23.64 -10.73 -7.98
C GLN A 863 -22.94 -10.30 -6.67
N HIS A 864 -23.58 -10.45 -5.49
CA HIS A 864 -23.22 -9.75 -4.24
C HIS A 864 -23.48 -10.56 -2.95
N ILE A 865 -23.31 -11.89 -2.91
CA ILE A 865 -23.28 -12.59 -1.61
C ILE A 865 -21.99 -12.19 -0.88
N ILE A 866 -22.14 -11.55 0.28
CA ILE A 866 -21.03 -11.01 1.06
C ILE A 866 -20.88 -11.84 2.33
N VAL A 867 -19.76 -12.56 2.47
CA VAL A 867 -19.53 -13.45 3.62
C VAL A 867 -18.62 -12.78 4.63
N GLY A 868 -19.07 -12.39 5.82
CA GLY A 868 -18.16 -11.83 6.85
C GLY A 868 -18.04 -10.31 6.90
N TYR A 869 -18.96 -9.56 6.27
CA TYR A 869 -19.13 -8.11 6.53
C TYR A 869 -20.27 -7.84 7.49
N ARG A 870 -20.15 -6.75 8.26
CA ARG A 870 -21.22 -6.25 9.16
C ARG A 870 -22.24 -5.36 8.46
N ILE A 871 -21.86 -4.67 7.36
CA ILE A 871 -22.72 -3.73 6.62
C ILE A 871 -22.80 -4.18 5.17
N ALA A 872 -24.00 -4.18 4.59
CA ALA A 872 -24.26 -4.67 3.25
C ALA A 872 -24.84 -3.58 2.34
N PHE A 873 -24.23 -3.42 1.16
CA PHE A 873 -24.63 -2.47 0.13
C PHE A 873 -25.56 -3.14 -0.88
N PHE A 874 -26.75 -2.58 -1.06
CA PHE A 874 -27.76 -3.03 -2.01
C PHE A 874 -28.15 -1.85 -2.91
N ASN A 875 -28.49 -2.09 -4.18
CA ASN A 875 -28.94 -1.05 -5.12
C ASN A 875 -28.07 0.23 -5.06
N LEU A 876 -26.77 0.12 -5.34
CA LEU A 876 -25.84 1.24 -5.25
C LEU A 876 -26.05 2.24 -6.41
N ILE A 877 -26.23 3.52 -6.07
CA ILE A 877 -26.42 4.60 -7.05
C ILE A 877 -25.52 5.79 -6.77
N THR A 878 -25.20 6.52 -7.82
CA THR A 878 -24.45 7.77 -7.75
C THR A 878 -25.31 8.91 -8.26
N ILE A 879 -25.46 9.92 -7.42
CA ILE A 879 -26.17 11.16 -7.73
C ILE A 879 -25.11 12.19 -8.11
N GLU A 880 -24.98 12.45 -9.40
CA GLU A 880 -23.92 13.29 -9.96
C GLU A 880 -24.29 14.78 -9.98
N THR A 881 -25.57 15.10 -10.10
CA THR A 881 -26.05 16.48 -10.20
C THR A 881 -27.08 16.78 -9.12
N GLN A 882 -27.18 18.03 -8.68
CA GLN A 882 -28.18 18.45 -7.68
C GLN A 882 -29.63 18.36 -8.18
N THR A 883 -29.85 18.09 -9.47
CA THR A 883 -31.20 17.90 -10.04
C THR A 883 -31.53 16.43 -10.29
N SER A 884 -30.55 15.55 -10.13
CA SER A 884 -30.71 14.11 -10.28
C SER A 884 -31.58 13.55 -9.15
N HIS A 885 -32.63 12.84 -9.52
CA HIS A 885 -33.56 12.24 -8.56
C HIS A 885 -34.11 10.91 -9.08
N ILE A 886 -34.68 10.13 -8.17
CA ILE A 886 -35.50 8.95 -8.46
C ILE A 886 -36.83 9.14 -7.74
N ALA A 887 -37.94 8.90 -8.44
CA ALA A 887 -39.28 8.99 -7.90
C ALA A 887 -39.94 7.61 -7.85
N PHE A 888 -40.46 7.21 -6.68
CA PHE A 888 -41.20 5.96 -6.49
C PHE A 888 -42.68 6.25 -6.30
N SER A 889 -43.55 5.50 -6.98
CA SER A 889 -45.00 5.61 -6.80
C SER A 889 -45.49 5.04 -5.46
N GLU A 890 -46.76 5.29 -5.12
CA GLU A 890 -47.36 4.86 -3.86
C GLU A 890 -47.39 3.33 -3.73
N ARG A 891 -47.72 2.63 -4.82
CA ARG A 891 -47.72 1.16 -4.89
C ARG A 891 -46.34 0.54 -4.71
N GLU A 892 -45.29 1.26 -5.09
CA GLU A 892 -43.90 0.80 -4.99
C GLU A 892 -43.31 1.08 -3.61
N SER A 893 -43.84 2.07 -2.89
CA SER A 893 -43.31 2.55 -1.61
C SER A 893 -44.12 2.15 -0.38
N GLN A 894 -45.36 1.65 -0.52
CA GLN A 894 -46.19 1.24 0.61
C GLN A 894 -46.23 -0.29 0.82
N ASN A 895 -46.35 -0.66 2.09
CA ASN A 895 -46.70 -2.00 2.57
C ASN A 895 -48.16 -1.97 3.05
N LYS A 896 -48.95 -3.04 2.88
CA LYS A 896 -50.39 -3.09 3.24
C LYS A 896 -50.67 -2.91 4.75
N ASN A 897 -49.63 -2.86 5.57
CA ASN A 897 -49.71 -2.64 7.02
C ASN A 897 -49.57 -1.15 7.34
N HIS A 898 -50.69 -0.43 7.39
CA HIS A 898 -50.75 0.97 7.80
C HIS A 898 -50.17 1.16 9.22
N GLY A 899 -49.14 2.01 9.39
CA GLY A 899 -48.81 2.58 10.72
C GLY A 899 -47.35 2.67 11.15
N LYS A 900 -46.39 2.02 10.47
CA LYS A 900 -44.97 2.01 10.86
C LYS A 900 -44.14 2.94 9.97
N LEU A 901 -43.37 3.85 10.58
CA LEU A 901 -42.30 4.61 9.94
C LEU A 901 -40.98 3.88 10.24
N ASP A 902 -40.38 3.27 9.23
CA ASP A 902 -39.10 2.56 9.33
C ASP A 902 -38.27 2.77 8.07
N ILE A 903 -37.23 3.59 8.15
CA ILE A 903 -36.36 3.94 7.02
C ILE A 903 -34.93 3.55 7.36
N TYR A 904 -34.26 2.90 6.42
CA TYR A 904 -32.86 2.52 6.52
C TYR A 904 -32.14 2.80 5.21
N PHE A 905 -30.94 3.39 5.25
CA PHE A 905 -30.09 3.58 4.07
C PHE A 905 -28.62 3.82 4.43
N LEU A 906 -27.75 3.74 3.42
CA LEU A 906 -26.33 4.05 3.48
C LEU A 906 -26.01 5.21 2.53
N PHE A 907 -25.16 6.15 2.95
CA PHE A 907 -24.71 7.24 2.07
C PHE A 907 -23.24 7.58 2.24
N ARG A 908 -22.65 8.21 1.23
CA ARG A 908 -21.38 8.94 1.32
C ARG A 908 -21.38 10.18 0.44
N SER A 909 -20.80 11.27 0.92
CA SER A 909 -20.73 12.54 0.16
C SER A 909 -19.54 13.39 0.60
N TYR A 910 -19.05 14.25 -0.30
CA TYR A 910 -18.18 15.39 0.02
C TYR A 910 -18.93 16.74 -0.02
N VAL A 911 -20.21 16.70 -0.42
CA VAL A 911 -21.07 17.87 -0.53
C VAL A 911 -21.78 18.06 0.81
N PRO A 912 -21.57 19.20 1.49
CA PRO A 912 -22.10 19.40 2.84
C PRO A 912 -23.62 19.64 2.87
N ASP A 913 -24.24 20.00 1.75
CA ASP A 913 -25.67 20.30 1.67
C ASP A 913 -26.34 19.47 0.58
N GLY A 914 -27.53 18.95 0.86
CA GLY A 914 -28.37 18.31 -0.16
C GLY A 914 -29.44 17.39 0.40
N ILE A 915 -30.58 17.32 -0.30
CA ILE A 915 -31.73 16.50 0.08
C ILE A 915 -31.52 15.05 -0.39
N ILE A 916 -31.51 14.11 0.55
CA ILE A 916 -31.32 12.68 0.30
C ILE A 916 -32.67 12.00 0.04
N LEU A 917 -33.68 12.28 0.86
CA LEU A 917 -35.02 11.69 0.76
C LEU A 917 -36.08 12.74 1.03
N TYR A 918 -37.16 12.73 0.25
CA TYR A 918 -38.28 13.66 0.40
C TYR A 918 -39.63 13.01 0.07
N ARG A 919 -40.63 13.24 0.93
CA ARG A 919 -42.04 12.85 0.72
C ARG A 919 -42.94 14.02 1.11
N TYR A 920 -43.98 14.29 0.33
CA TYR A 920 -44.86 15.44 0.50
C TYR A 920 -46.34 15.09 0.24
N ALA A 921 -47.24 15.58 1.09
CA ALA A 921 -48.67 15.50 0.86
C ALA A 921 -49.19 16.79 0.22
N GLN A 922 -49.61 16.68 -1.05
CA GLN A 922 -50.18 17.80 -1.79
C GLN A 922 -51.50 18.27 -1.14
N GLY A 923 -51.57 19.56 -0.78
CA GLY A 923 -52.77 20.20 -0.23
C GLY A 923 -52.81 20.37 1.29
N LEU A 924 -51.94 19.71 2.05
CA LEU A 924 -51.92 19.78 3.53
C LEU A 924 -50.66 20.45 4.12
N ASN A 925 -49.70 20.87 3.29
CA ASN A 925 -48.38 21.38 3.72
C ASN A 925 -47.60 20.41 4.64
N GLU A 926 -47.91 19.12 4.59
CA GLU A 926 -47.22 18.10 5.37
C GLU A 926 -46.06 17.50 4.54
N TYR A 927 -44.86 17.41 5.13
CA TYR A 927 -43.68 16.87 4.47
C TYR A 927 -42.76 16.11 5.44
N PHE A 928 -41.96 15.22 4.86
CA PHE A 928 -40.93 14.45 5.53
C PHE A 928 -39.66 14.44 4.67
N ALA A 929 -38.54 14.93 5.20
CA ALA A 929 -37.30 15.08 4.45
C ALA A 929 -36.07 14.67 5.27
N ILE A 930 -35.10 14.02 4.63
CA ILE A 930 -33.79 13.72 5.22
C ILE A 930 -32.73 14.34 4.30
N GLY A 931 -31.79 15.10 4.85
CA GLY A 931 -30.73 15.73 4.08
C GLY A 931 -29.52 16.13 4.91
N LEU A 932 -28.46 16.53 4.22
CA LEU A 932 -27.28 17.12 4.84
C LEU A 932 -27.43 18.64 4.91
N ARG A 933 -27.05 19.22 6.05
CA ARG A 933 -26.93 20.66 6.29
C ARG A 933 -25.59 20.98 6.90
N ALA A 934 -24.74 21.72 6.21
CA ALA A 934 -23.37 22.00 6.59
C ALA A 934 -22.59 20.73 7.02
N GLY A 935 -22.84 19.61 6.34
CA GLY A 935 -22.26 18.30 6.59
C GLY A 935 -22.91 17.52 7.75
N ILE A 936 -23.99 18.00 8.36
CA ILE A 936 -24.69 17.31 9.46
C ILE A 936 -25.99 16.72 8.93
N LEU A 937 -26.29 15.46 9.25
CA LEU A 937 -27.51 14.81 8.79
C LEU A 937 -28.69 15.30 9.62
N THR A 938 -29.70 15.83 8.95
CA THR A 938 -30.89 16.39 9.59
C THR A 938 -32.14 15.77 8.99
N LEU A 939 -33.04 15.34 9.86
CA LEU A 939 -34.37 14.87 9.54
C LEU A 939 -35.38 15.98 9.83
N PHE A 940 -36.11 16.40 8.82
CA PHE A 940 -37.13 17.45 8.87
C PHE A 940 -38.52 16.86 8.70
N MET A 941 -39.47 17.36 9.45
CA MET A 941 -40.86 16.94 9.36
C MET A 941 -41.83 18.05 9.73
N ASP A 942 -42.92 18.13 8.98
CA ASP A 942 -44.11 18.89 9.35
C ASP A 942 -45.34 18.04 8.99
N PHE A 943 -46.22 17.82 9.96
CA PHE A 943 -47.46 17.05 9.80
C PHE A 943 -48.67 17.90 10.16
N GLY A 944 -48.63 19.21 9.87
CA GLY A 944 -49.72 20.16 10.10
C GLY A 944 -49.72 20.82 11.49
N PHE A 945 -48.67 20.59 12.30
CA PHE A 945 -48.53 21.13 13.67
C PHE A 945 -47.24 21.94 13.87
N GLY A 946 -46.57 22.32 12.78
CA GLY A 946 -45.36 23.11 12.78
C GLY A 946 -44.08 22.29 12.59
N LYS A 947 -43.10 22.93 11.96
CA LYS A 947 -41.82 22.36 11.56
C LYS A 947 -41.04 21.82 12.76
N ARG A 948 -40.56 20.57 12.65
CA ARG A 948 -39.64 19.96 13.60
C ARG A 948 -38.42 19.38 12.90
N GLN A 949 -37.31 19.35 13.62
CA GLN A 949 -36.06 18.76 13.14
C GLN A 949 -35.41 17.86 14.18
N ILE A 950 -34.77 16.79 13.71
CA ILE A 950 -33.88 15.93 14.48
C ILE A 950 -32.52 15.98 13.80
N VAL A 951 -31.51 16.46 14.51
CA VAL A 951 -30.15 16.62 14.00
C VAL A 951 -29.30 15.45 14.52
N SER A 952 -28.44 14.89 13.67
CA SER A 952 -27.40 13.94 14.10
C SER A 952 -26.35 14.64 14.99
N ASP A 953 -25.38 13.91 15.53
CA ASP A 953 -24.29 14.47 16.34
C ASP A 953 -23.56 15.63 15.63
N GLU A 954 -23.72 16.86 16.14
CA GLU A 954 -23.19 18.09 15.54
C GLU A 954 -21.65 18.17 15.58
N SER A 955 -20.99 17.40 16.45
CA SER A 955 -19.53 17.33 16.53
C SER A 955 -18.90 16.58 15.34
N THR A 956 -19.70 15.80 14.61
CA THR A 956 -19.26 14.97 13.50
C THR A 956 -19.87 15.43 12.18
N LYS A 957 -19.02 15.90 11.27
CA LYS A 957 -19.40 16.20 9.88
C LYS A 957 -19.38 14.90 9.07
N LEU A 958 -20.52 14.55 8.49
CA LEU A 958 -20.80 13.33 7.72
C LEU A 958 -20.60 13.51 6.19
N ALA A 959 -20.24 14.71 5.75
CA ALA A 959 -19.78 14.98 4.39
C ALA A 959 -18.25 14.81 4.27
N ASP A 960 -17.73 13.68 4.76
CA ASP A 960 -16.29 13.39 4.87
C ASP A 960 -15.77 12.40 3.80
N GLY A 961 -16.64 12.01 2.85
CA GLY A 961 -16.33 11.03 1.81
C GLY A 961 -16.44 9.56 2.24
N LYS A 962 -16.74 9.25 3.51
CA LYS A 962 -16.90 7.89 4.02
C LYS A 962 -18.37 7.44 4.01
N TRP A 963 -18.58 6.12 4.13
CA TRP A 963 -19.90 5.52 4.19
C TRP A 963 -20.48 5.60 5.60
N HIS A 964 -21.71 6.09 5.71
CA HIS A 964 -22.47 6.22 6.95
C HIS A 964 -23.78 5.42 6.89
N GLU A 965 -24.12 4.72 7.98
CA GLU A 965 -25.38 3.97 8.17
C GLU A 965 -26.42 4.85 8.86
N VAL A 966 -27.60 4.98 8.25
CA VAL A 966 -28.71 5.81 8.77
C VAL A 966 -29.95 4.97 8.96
N ARG A 967 -30.60 5.15 10.11
CA ARG A 967 -31.89 4.53 10.43
C ARG A 967 -32.83 5.53 11.09
N VAL A 968 -34.08 5.54 10.64
CA VAL A 968 -35.16 6.35 11.22
C VAL A 968 -36.30 5.41 11.58
N THR A 969 -36.62 5.28 12.87
CA THR A 969 -37.71 4.40 13.32
C THR A 969 -38.68 5.12 14.23
N ARG A 970 -39.97 4.76 14.13
CA ARG A 970 -40.98 5.11 15.13
C ARG A 970 -40.96 4.10 16.28
N ILE A 971 -40.88 4.60 17.51
CA ILE A 971 -40.92 3.80 18.74
C ILE A 971 -42.18 4.19 19.54
N GLY A 972 -43.11 3.24 19.70
CA GLY A 972 -44.42 3.51 20.30
C GLY A 972 -45.29 4.39 19.40
N THR A 973 -46.18 5.18 20.00
CA THR A 973 -47.10 6.05 19.24
C THR A 973 -46.48 7.40 18.89
N ASP A 974 -45.46 7.85 19.61
CA ASP A 974 -45.12 9.28 19.74
C ASP A 974 -43.62 9.60 19.56
N LYS A 975 -42.74 8.60 19.43
CA LYS A 975 -41.29 8.84 19.41
C LYS A 975 -40.70 8.48 18.06
N ILE A 976 -39.78 9.33 17.59
CA ILE A 976 -38.96 9.06 16.40
C ILE A 976 -37.51 9.04 16.82
N GLU A 977 -36.81 8.00 16.40
CA GLU A 977 -35.40 7.76 16.67
C GLU A 977 -34.61 7.85 15.36
N LEU A 978 -33.60 8.72 15.32
CA LEU A 978 -32.61 8.80 14.25
C LEU A 978 -31.31 8.17 14.77
N VAL A 979 -30.83 7.15 14.08
CA VAL A 979 -29.57 6.46 14.42
C VAL A 979 -28.60 6.63 13.26
N VAL A 980 -27.40 7.14 13.55
CA VAL A 980 -26.31 7.28 12.57
C VAL A 980 -25.07 6.57 13.13
N ASP A 981 -24.52 5.60 12.39
CA ASP A 981 -23.33 4.83 12.79
C ASP A 981 -23.38 4.28 14.23
N ASN A 982 -24.55 3.76 14.63
CA ASN A 982 -24.88 3.26 15.98
C ASN A 982 -24.94 4.34 17.09
N ARG A 983 -24.94 5.63 16.74
CA ARG A 983 -25.23 6.72 17.67
C ARG A 983 -26.69 7.11 17.56
N VAL A 984 -27.36 7.13 18.69
CA VAL A 984 -28.82 7.27 18.76
C VAL A 984 -29.19 8.68 19.19
N ASN A 985 -29.92 9.39 18.34
CA ASN A 985 -30.52 10.69 18.63
C ASN A 985 -32.03 10.50 18.75
N ARG A 986 -32.59 10.78 19.94
CA ARG A 986 -34.03 10.60 20.21
C ARG A 986 -34.74 11.94 20.27
N SER A 987 -35.90 12.03 19.61
CA SER A 987 -36.82 13.14 19.83
C SER A 987 -38.23 12.63 20.14
N THR A 988 -38.98 13.41 20.91
CA THR A 988 -40.35 13.08 21.33
C THR A 988 -41.31 14.01 20.58
N LEU A 989 -42.24 13.45 19.81
CA LEU A 989 -43.31 14.17 19.13
C LEU A 989 -44.64 13.92 19.84
N SER A 990 -45.56 14.88 19.84
CA SER A 990 -46.85 14.73 20.51
C SER A 990 -47.78 13.79 19.71
N ALA A 991 -48.54 12.94 20.41
CA ALA A 991 -49.33 11.81 19.90
C ALA A 991 -50.17 12.02 18.65
N ASN A 992 -50.64 13.24 18.42
CA ASN A 992 -51.60 13.51 17.36
C ASN A 992 -50.93 13.68 15.98
N GLY A 993 -49.65 14.07 15.90
CA GLY A 993 -48.97 14.37 14.62
C GLY A 993 -48.45 13.15 13.86
N ILE A 994 -48.14 12.04 14.55
CA ILE A 994 -47.50 10.87 13.91
C ILE A 994 -48.52 9.89 13.30
N ARG A 995 -49.82 10.01 13.63
CA ARG A 995 -50.86 9.27 12.89
C ARG A 995 -50.93 9.70 11.42
N ASN A 996 -50.68 10.98 11.14
CA ASN A 996 -50.75 11.55 9.79
C ASN A 996 -49.47 11.36 8.95
N ALA A 997 -48.31 11.14 9.59
CA ALA A 997 -47.06 10.82 8.89
C ALA A 997 -47.15 9.63 7.93
N VAL A 998 -48.09 8.72 8.22
CA VAL A 998 -48.37 7.48 7.46
C VAL A 998 -49.28 7.75 6.24
N SER A 999 -49.90 8.93 6.18
CA SER A 999 -50.91 9.30 5.17
C SER A 999 -50.39 10.28 4.09
N LEU A 1000 -49.08 10.51 4.02
CA LEU A 1000 -48.48 11.38 2.99
C LEU A 1000 -48.59 10.74 1.58
N GLN A 1001 -49.16 11.46 0.62
CA GLN A 1001 -49.42 11.06 -0.77
C GLN A 1001 -48.16 11.01 -1.69
N PRO A 1002 -48.29 10.52 -2.94
CA PRO A 1002 -47.93 9.16 -3.33
C PRO A 1002 -46.45 8.97 -3.70
N VAL A 1003 -45.67 10.04 -3.91
CA VAL A 1003 -44.36 9.95 -4.56
C VAL A 1003 -43.22 10.18 -3.58
N LEU A 1004 -42.37 9.16 -3.42
CA LEU A 1004 -41.14 9.25 -2.63
C LEU A 1004 -39.98 9.64 -3.56
N TYR A 1005 -39.28 10.72 -3.23
CA TYR A 1005 -38.12 11.18 -3.98
C TYR A 1005 -36.82 10.82 -3.24
N ILE A 1006 -35.82 10.35 -3.99
CA ILE A 1006 -34.47 10.03 -3.50
C ILE A 1006 -33.43 10.75 -4.35
N GLY A 1007 -32.41 11.32 -3.70
CA GLY A 1007 -31.28 12.03 -4.32
C GLY A 1007 -31.56 13.49 -4.68
N GLY A 1008 -32.82 13.87 -4.89
CA GLY A 1008 -33.22 15.24 -5.22
C GLY A 1008 -34.72 15.32 -5.50
N ILE A 1009 -35.21 16.49 -5.90
CA ILE A 1009 -36.64 16.74 -6.17
C ILE A 1009 -36.77 17.44 -7.53
N PRO A 1010 -37.76 17.10 -8.37
CA PRO A 1010 -38.00 17.81 -9.63
C PRO A 1010 -38.39 19.29 -9.38
N ASN A 1011 -37.91 20.17 -10.27
CA ASN A 1011 -37.93 21.63 -10.12
C ASN A 1011 -39.31 22.27 -9.81
N ASN A 1012 -40.43 21.60 -10.08
CA ASN A 1012 -41.78 22.15 -9.86
C ASN A 1012 -42.29 22.03 -8.41
N ASN A 1013 -41.60 21.30 -7.53
CA ASN A 1013 -42.04 21.05 -6.13
C ASN A 1013 -41.17 21.79 -5.07
N LEU A 1014 -40.29 22.70 -5.49
CA LEU A 1014 -39.29 23.35 -4.61
C LEU A 1014 -39.88 24.44 -3.69
N ILE A 1015 -41.12 24.88 -3.94
CA ILE A 1015 -41.71 26.11 -3.39
C ILE A 1015 -41.92 26.06 -1.85
N ASN A 1016 -41.98 24.87 -1.24
CA ASN A 1016 -42.24 24.72 0.20
C ASN A 1016 -41.01 24.33 1.06
N LEU A 1017 -39.82 24.16 0.48
CA LEU A 1017 -38.62 23.70 1.19
C LEU A 1017 -37.71 24.82 1.70
N THR A 1018 -37.71 25.97 1.02
CA THR A 1018 -36.95 27.17 1.39
C THR A 1018 -37.30 27.67 2.79
N ASP A 1019 -38.55 27.46 3.19
CA ASP A 1019 -39.10 27.86 4.48
C ASP A 1019 -38.63 26.94 5.63
N SER A 1020 -38.02 25.80 5.31
CA SER A 1020 -37.63 24.72 6.24
C SER A 1020 -36.15 24.73 6.60
N GLY A 1021 -35.37 25.67 6.05
CA GLY A 1021 -33.92 25.77 6.25
C GLY A 1021 -33.11 24.72 5.49
N LEU A 1022 -33.75 23.96 4.59
CA LEU A 1022 -33.09 23.08 3.63
C LEU A 1022 -32.86 23.85 2.33
N ASN A 1023 -31.62 23.86 1.85
CA ASN A 1023 -31.34 24.31 0.49
C ASN A 1023 -32.08 23.39 -0.49
N SER A 1024 -32.66 23.98 -1.54
CA SER A 1024 -33.47 23.28 -2.55
C SER A 1024 -32.67 22.37 -3.49
N TYR A 1025 -31.39 22.10 -3.17
CA TYR A 1025 -30.49 21.32 -3.98
C TYR A 1025 -30.58 19.83 -3.62
N GLY A 1026 -30.59 18.95 -4.63
CA GLY A 1026 -30.49 17.51 -4.44
C GLY A 1026 -29.13 17.10 -3.89
N PHE A 1027 -29.13 15.99 -3.16
CA PHE A 1027 -27.93 15.32 -2.69
C PHE A 1027 -27.00 14.94 -3.84
N GLN A 1028 -25.71 15.21 -3.69
CA GLN A 1028 -24.67 14.70 -4.58
C GLN A 1028 -23.77 13.75 -3.81
N GLY A 1029 -23.52 12.56 -4.34
CA GLY A 1029 -22.77 11.51 -3.64
C GLY A 1029 -23.26 10.12 -4.01
N CYS A 1030 -22.91 9.12 -3.21
CA CYS A 1030 -23.43 7.77 -3.42
C CYS A 1030 -24.46 7.39 -2.35
N LEU A 1031 -25.50 6.67 -2.78
CA LEU A 1031 -26.57 6.13 -1.95
C LEU A 1031 -26.67 4.61 -2.14
N SER A 1032 -27.05 3.89 -1.09
CA SER A 1032 -27.24 2.44 -1.14
C SER A 1032 -28.25 1.97 -0.08
N SER A 1033 -28.88 0.82 -0.32
CA SER A 1033 -29.66 0.04 0.63
C SER A 1033 -30.91 0.74 1.19
N PHE A 1034 -31.67 1.50 0.39
CA PHE A 1034 -32.92 2.10 0.90
C PHE A 1034 -34.00 1.06 1.16
N ILE A 1035 -34.37 0.93 2.44
CA ILE A 1035 -35.52 0.17 2.91
C ILE A 1035 -36.49 1.19 3.51
N VAL A 1036 -37.75 1.14 3.09
CA VAL A 1036 -38.83 1.99 3.59
C VAL A 1036 -40.00 1.09 3.97
N ASP A 1037 -40.43 1.20 5.22
CA ASP A 1037 -41.58 0.50 5.82
C ASP A 1037 -41.52 -1.03 5.61
N GLY A 1038 -40.30 -1.57 5.76
CA GLY A 1038 -40.00 -2.99 5.63
C GLY A 1038 -39.91 -3.49 4.19
N ARG A 1039 -39.90 -2.60 3.18
CA ARG A 1039 -39.72 -2.92 1.76
C ARG A 1039 -38.44 -2.32 1.22
N LEU A 1040 -37.60 -3.16 0.58
CA LEU A 1040 -36.45 -2.68 -0.20
C LEU A 1040 -36.95 -2.03 -1.50
N LEU A 1041 -36.51 -0.81 -1.77
CA LEU A 1041 -36.92 -0.08 -2.98
C LEU A 1041 -36.14 -0.58 -4.22
N ASP A 1042 -36.87 -0.87 -5.30
CA ASP A 1042 -36.28 -1.30 -6.58
C ASP A 1042 -36.06 -0.10 -7.50
N TYR A 1043 -34.80 0.32 -7.59
CA TYR A 1043 -34.44 1.50 -8.35
C TYR A 1043 -34.53 1.28 -9.85
N GLN A 1044 -34.38 0.04 -10.35
CA GLN A 1044 -34.36 -0.22 -11.79
C GLN A 1044 -35.72 0.05 -12.41
N THR A 1045 -36.79 -0.40 -11.74
CA THR A 1045 -38.17 -0.11 -12.14
C THR A 1045 -38.49 1.37 -12.02
N ALA A 1046 -38.09 2.00 -10.91
CA ALA A 1046 -38.36 3.42 -10.68
C ALA A 1046 -37.57 4.35 -11.64
N LEU A 1047 -36.34 4.01 -12.01
CA LEU A 1047 -35.52 4.76 -12.98
C LEU A 1047 -36.10 4.67 -14.40
N ALA A 1048 -36.60 3.50 -14.79
CA ALA A 1048 -37.23 3.31 -16.10
C ALA A 1048 -38.52 4.15 -16.25
N LEU A 1049 -39.15 4.50 -15.14
CA LEU A 1049 -40.39 5.29 -15.10
C LEU A 1049 -40.10 6.79 -14.86
N HIS A 1050 -39.32 7.13 -13.82
CA HIS A 1050 -39.14 8.49 -13.32
C HIS A 1050 -37.79 8.72 -12.58
N GLY A 1051 -36.64 8.77 -13.29
CA GLY A 1051 -35.36 9.15 -12.65
C GLY A 1051 -34.19 9.48 -13.59
N LYS A 1052 -33.14 10.12 -13.06
CA LYS A 1052 -31.91 10.51 -13.80
C LYS A 1052 -30.64 10.38 -12.93
N VAL A 1053 -30.18 9.15 -12.71
CA VAL A 1053 -28.97 8.84 -11.91
C VAL A 1053 -28.10 7.79 -12.60
N ASN A 1054 -26.82 7.72 -12.22
CA ASN A 1054 -25.91 6.68 -12.73
C ASN A 1054 -25.89 5.46 -11.81
N MET A 1055 -26.16 4.29 -12.41
CA MET A 1055 -26.17 3.00 -11.71
C MET A 1055 -24.74 2.44 -11.59
N ASN A 1056 -24.36 1.95 -10.41
CA ASN A 1056 -23.14 1.15 -10.17
C ASN A 1056 -21.78 1.85 -10.43
N VAL A 1057 -21.67 3.17 -10.35
CA VAL A 1057 -20.39 3.90 -10.55
C VAL A 1057 -20.04 4.75 -9.34
N CYS A 1058 -19.29 4.21 -8.39
CA CYS A 1058 -18.92 4.90 -7.15
C CYS A 1058 -17.39 4.85 -6.92
N SER A 1059 -16.59 4.84 -8.00
CA SER A 1059 -15.12 4.77 -7.97
C SER A 1059 -14.41 6.12 -8.22
N ASP A 1060 -15.07 7.08 -8.88
CA ASP A 1060 -14.40 8.25 -9.49
C ASP A 1060 -14.76 9.62 -8.89
N LEU A 1061 -15.48 9.66 -7.76
CA LEU A 1061 -15.85 10.91 -7.08
C LEU A 1061 -14.64 11.70 -6.54
N ASN A 1062 -13.46 11.09 -6.42
CA ASN A 1062 -12.25 11.71 -5.88
C ASN A 1062 -11.46 12.56 -6.92
N LYS A 1063 -11.93 12.71 -8.16
CA LYS A 1063 -11.16 13.30 -9.28
C LYS A 1063 -11.71 14.60 -9.88
N LEU A 1064 -12.82 15.16 -9.38
CA LEU A 1064 -13.52 16.27 -10.04
C LEU A 1064 -13.59 17.52 -9.15
N CYS A 1065 -13.32 18.69 -9.76
CA CYS A 1065 -13.63 20.00 -9.16
C CYS A 1065 -15.13 20.30 -9.34
N TYR A 1066 -15.80 20.64 -8.26
CA TYR A 1066 -17.19 21.10 -8.24
C TYR A 1066 -17.24 22.56 -7.76
N ASP A 1067 -18.31 23.28 -8.07
CA ASP A 1067 -18.48 24.71 -7.77
C ASP A 1067 -18.31 25.07 -6.28
N PHE A 1068 -18.51 24.10 -5.38
CA PHE A 1068 -18.39 24.25 -3.93
C PHE A 1068 -17.16 23.54 -3.35
N THR A 1069 -16.28 22.98 -4.18
CA THR A 1069 -15.04 22.33 -3.69
C THR A 1069 -14.16 23.34 -2.95
N CYS A 1070 -14.12 24.59 -3.42
CA CYS A 1070 -13.44 25.69 -2.75
C CYS A 1070 -14.45 26.67 -2.18
N ILE A 1071 -14.18 27.16 -0.97
CA ILE A 1071 -15.03 28.10 -0.23
C ILE A 1071 -14.45 29.51 -0.39
N HIS A 1072 -15.24 30.55 -0.06
CA HIS A 1072 -14.85 31.96 -0.13
C HIS A 1072 -14.29 32.40 -1.50
N SER A 1073 -14.82 31.84 -2.59
CA SER A 1073 -14.39 32.09 -3.97
C SER A 1073 -12.99 31.61 -4.32
N GLY A 1074 -12.48 30.57 -3.63
CA GLY A 1074 -11.23 29.90 -4.00
C GLY A 1074 -11.33 29.23 -5.36
N ILE A 1075 -10.21 29.17 -6.09
CA ILE A 1075 -10.16 28.57 -7.42
C ILE A 1075 -9.83 27.09 -7.27
N CYS A 1076 -10.71 26.21 -7.77
CA CYS A 1076 -10.47 24.78 -7.75
C CYS A 1076 -9.57 24.35 -8.91
N ILE A 1077 -8.47 23.66 -8.59
CA ILE A 1077 -7.47 23.16 -9.52
C ILE A 1077 -7.44 21.63 -9.41
N THR A 1078 -7.66 20.93 -10.51
CA THR A 1078 -7.50 19.47 -10.60
C THR A 1078 -6.13 19.10 -11.14
N ASN A 1079 -5.38 18.25 -10.42
CA ASN A 1079 -4.19 17.58 -10.94
C ASN A 1079 -4.44 16.08 -11.06
N ASP A 1080 -3.95 15.44 -12.12
CA ASP A 1080 -4.27 14.06 -12.52
C ASP A 1080 -3.94 12.98 -11.47
N ASN A 1081 -3.15 13.29 -10.43
CA ASN A 1081 -2.70 12.34 -9.41
C ASN A 1081 -3.11 12.63 -7.95
N ASP A 1082 -3.60 13.84 -7.61
CA ASP A 1082 -3.78 14.26 -6.20
C ASP A 1082 -5.22 14.71 -5.83
N GLY A 1083 -6.18 14.65 -6.77
CA GLY A 1083 -7.55 15.13 -6.53
C GLY A 1083 -7.68 16.66 -6.62
N PRO A 1084 -8.86 17.24 -6.35
CA PRO A 1084 -9.10 18.68 -6.47
C PRO A 1084 -8.48 19.46 -5.29
N LYS A 1085 -7.74 20.54 -5.59
CA LYS A 1085 -7.06 21.44 -4.63
C LYS A 1085 -7.53 22.88 -4.81
N CYS A 1086 -7.66 23.64 -3.73
CA CYS A 1086 -8.07 25.04 -3.80
C CYS A 1086 -6.89 26.02 -3.75
N ASP A 1087 -6.88 26.97 -4.68
CA ASP A 1087 -6.04 28.16 -4.63
C ASP A 1087 -6.81 29.30 -3.96
N CYS A 1088 -6.25 29.77 -2.84
CA CYS A 1088 -6.87 30.76 -1.95
C CYS A 1088 -6.22 32.15 -2.04
N MET A 1089 -5.27 32.36 -2.97
CA MET A 1089 -4.48 33.59 -3.03
C MET A 1089 -5.32 34.87 -3.16
N GLU A 1090 -6.53 34.79 -3.74
CA GLU A 1090 -7.41 35.94 -3.93
C GLU A 1090 -8.57 36.07 -2.92
N THR A 1091 -8.64 35.21 -1.88
CA THR A 1091 -9.83 35.10 -1.03
C THR A 1091 -9.70 35.73 0.35
N ALA A 1092 -8.51 36.20 0.76
CA ALA A 1092 -8.17 36.56 2.14
C ALA A 1092 -8.36 35.41 3.16
N TYR A 1093 -8.52 34.17 2.70
CA TYR A 1093 -8.59 32.95 3.51
C TYR A 1093 -7.48 31.98 3.11
N ILE A 1094 -7.14 31.03 3.98
CA ILE A 1094 -6.14 29.98 3.74
C ILE A 1094 -6.74 28.59 4.00
N GLY A 1095 -5.96 27.53 3.78
CA GLY A 1095 -6.39 26.14 4.00
C GLY A 1095 -6.74 25.40 2.70
N GLU A 1096 -6.92 24.07 2.77
CA GLU A 1096 -7.10 23.21 1.59
C GLU A 1096 -8.37 23.51 0.79
N ARG A 1097 -9.36 24.17 1.42
CA ARG A 1097 -10.60 24.62 0.78
C ARG A 1097 -10.84 26.13 0.94
N CYS A 1098 -9.83 26.90 1.34
CA CYS A 1098 -9.97 28.34 1.66
C CYS A 1098 -10.95 28.62 2.81
N ASP A 1099 -10.97 27.75 3.82
CA ASP A 1099 -11.90 27.73 4.94
C ASP A 1099 -11.31 28.23 6.26
N LYS A 1100 -10.00 28.53 6.31
CA LYS A 1100 -9.28 28.93 7.52
C LYS A 1100 -8.89 30.41 7.47
N LEU A 1101 -8.91 31.05 8.63
CA LEU A 1101 -8.43 32.43 8.80
C LEU A 1101 -6.89 32.48 8.73
N PRO A 1102 -6.31 33.45 8.00
CA PRO A 1102 -4.87 33.67 7.97
C PRO A 1102 -4.34 34.33 9.27
N ASN A 1103 -3.03 34.22 9.49
CA ASN A 1103 -2.37 34.95 10.57
C ASN A 1103 -2.26 36.45 10.20
N GLY A 1104 -2.67 37.35 11.10
CA GLY A 1104 -2.68 38.80 10.86
C GLY A 1104 -1.81 39.60 11.82
N PHE A 1105 -1.50 40.85 11.44
CA PHE A 1105 -0.80 41.84 12.24
C PHE A 1105 -1.78 42.71 13.04
N TYR A 1106 -1.50 42.91 14.33
CA TYR A 1106 -2.29 43.77 15.20
C TYR A 1106 -1.66 45.17 15.31
N PHE A 1107 -2.45 46.20 15.09
CA PHE A 1107 -2.04 47.61 15.21
C PHE A 1107 -2.77 48.26 16.39
N GLY A 1108 -2.07 49.02 17.24
CA GLY A 1108 -2.71 49.73 18.35
C GLY A 1108 -1.76 50.51 19.29
N LYS A 1109 -2.35 51.29 20.21
CA LYS A 1109 -1.70 52.34 21.05
C LYS A 1109 -0.54 51.89 21.95
N HIS A 1110 -0.43 50.60 22.25
CA HIS A 1110 0.56 50.05 23.20
C HIS A 1110 1.54 49.04 22.59
N ASN A 1111 1.55 48.86 21.26
CA ASN A 1111 2.31 47.80 20.57
C ASN A 1111 3.39 48.37 19.62
N LEU A 1112 4.39 47.53 19.30
CA LEU A 1112 5.65 47.88 18.60
C LEU A 1112 5.52 48.34 17.14
N ILE A 1113 4.40 48.10 16.45
CA ILE A 1113 4.25 48.40 15.02
C ILE A 1113 3.22 49.53 14.84
N GLY A 1114 3.71 50.76 14.66
CA GLY A 1114 2.86 51.92 14.36
C GLY A 1114 2.34 51.93 12.92
N SER A 1115 3.21 51.59 11.97
CA SER A 1115 2.91 51.50 10.53
C SER A 1115 3.89 50.56 9.84
N LEU A 1116 3.43 49.83 8.82
CA LEU A 1116 4.28 49.07 7.90
C LEU A 1116 4.42 49.86 6.60
N GLU A 1117 5.64 49.99 6.11
CA GLU A 1117 5.95 50.62 4.84
C GLU A 1117 6.71 49.63 3.96
N TYR A 1118 6.14 49.32 2.80
CA TYR A 1118 6.75 48.50 1.78
C TYR A 1118 7.12 49.36 0.57
N VAL A 1119 8.42 49.43 0.28
CA VAL A 1119 8.96 50.17 -0.87
C VAL A 1119 9.27 49.19 -1.98
N MET A 1120 8.60 49.34 -3.12
CA MET A 1120 8.82 48.53 -4.31
C MET A 1120 10.20 48.83 -4.89
N ALA A 1121 10.95 47.78 -5.28
CA ALA A 1121 12.30 47.89 -5.82
C ALA A 1121 12.37 48.61 -7.17
N GLN A 1122 11.29 48.58 -7.94
CA GLN A 1122 11.14 49.31 -9.20
C GLN A 1122 9.75 49.93 -9.25
N THR A 1123 9.70 51.16 -9.77
CA THR A 1123 8.46 51.89 -10.01
C THR A 1123 7.63 51.17 -11.07
N ARG A 1124 6.42 50.72 -10.73
CA ARG A 1124 5.55 49.98 -11.65
C ARG A 1124 4.42 50.87 -12.16
N GLN A 1125 4.19 50.82 -13.47
CA GLN A 1125 2.98 51.35 -14.10
C GLN A 1125 2.00 50.18 -14.25
N THR A 1126 0.81 50.29 -13.67
CA THR A 1126 -0.21 49.25 -13.74
C THR A 1126 -1.49 49.78 -14.37
N GLU A 1127 -2.06 48.98 -15.27
CA GLU A 1127 -3.40 49.21 -15.83
C GLU A 1127 -4.48 48.51 -14.99
N HIS A 1128 -4.08 47.45 -14.27
CA HIS A 1128 -4.92 46.59 -13.46
C HIS A 1128 -4.25 46.30 -12.11
N ASP A 1129 -4.96 46.54 -11.00
CA ASP A 1129 -4.51 46.18 -9.65
C ASP A 1129 -5.58 45.34 -8.95
N ILE A 1130 -5.14 44.29 -8.26
CA ILE A 1130 -5.97 43.50 -7.34
C ILE A 1130 -5.32 43.57 -5.96
N ILE A 1131 -6.06 44.08 -4.98
CA ILE A 1131 -5.61 44.16 -3.59
C ILE A 1131 -6.63 43.41 -2.74
N THR A 1132 -6.21 42.32 -2.11
CA THR A 1132 -7.05 41.51 -1.21
C THR A 1132 -6.41 41.49 0.17
N PHE A 1133 -7.20 41.73 1.21
CA PHE A 1133 -6.78 41.61 2.61
C PHE A 1133 -7.97 41.34 3.53
N GLY A 1134 -7.70 40.70 4.65
CA GLY A 1134 -8.62 40.53 5.76
C GLY A 1134 -8.48 41.62 6.80
N LEU A 1135 -9.61 42.03 7.37
CA LEU A 1135 -9.66 43.08 8.38
C LEU A 1135 -10.62 42.70 9.50
N GLN A 1136 -10.17 42.88 10.74
CA GLN A 1136 -11.00 42.77 11.94
C GLN A 1136 -10.78 44.00 12.83
N THR A 1137 -11.81 44.81 13.06
CA THR A 1137 -11.66 46.04 13.85
C THR A 1137 -12.96 46.48 14.52
N TYR A 1138 -12.84 47.20 15.63
CA TYR A 1138 -13.93 47.96 16.27
C TYR A 1138 -13.81 49.47 16.01
N SER A 1139 -12.77 49.89 15.27
CA SER A 1139 -12.46 51.30 15.08
C SER A 1139 -13.45 51.91 14.10
N ILE A 1140 -14.33 52.79 14.60
CA ILE A 1140 -15.33 53.48 13.77
C ILE A 1140 -14.74 54.42 12.73
N SER A 1141 -13.46 54.83 12.84
CA SER A 1141 -12.77 55.58 11.78
C SER A 1141 -11.28 55.28 11.82
N ALA A 1142 -10.70 54.94 10.68
CA ALA A 1142 -9.32 54.53 10.56
C ALA A 1142 -8.86 54.55 9.10
N GLN A 1143 -7.61 54.94 8.85
CA GLN A 1143 -6.97 54.70 7.55
C GLN A 1143 -6.20 53.38 7.61
N ILE A 1144 -6.50 52.46 6.69
CA ILE A 1144 -6.02 51.08 6.73
C ILE A 1144 -4.76 50.94 5.87
N PHE A 1145 -4.83 51.34 4.60
CA PHE A 1145 -3.66 51.38 3.73
C PHE A 1145 -3.70 52.54 2.73
N ARG A 1146 -2.51 52.89 2.24
CA ARG A 1146 -2.27 53.91 1.22
C ARG A 1146 -1.19 53.43 0.27
N LEU A 1147 -1.51 53.35 -1.00
CA LEU A 1147 -0.58 53.08 -2.08
C LEU A 1147 -0.29 54.40 -2.81
N GLU A 1148 0.97 54.82 -2.85
CA GLU A 1148 1.38 56.14 -3.38
C GLU A 1148 2.59 56.08 -4.32
N SER A 1149 2.68 57.10 -5.18
CA SER A 1149 3.79 57.30 -6.11
C SER A 1149 4.92 58.16 -5.54
N ASP A 1150 6.10 58.11 -6.17
CA ASP A 1150 7.34 58.78 -5.71
C ASP A 1150 7.19 60.28 -5.39
N LEU A 1151 6.27 60.99 -6.05
CA LEU A 1151 6.02 62.43 -5.89
C LEU A 1151 4.68 62.75 -5.21
N ASN A 1152 3.99 61.75 -4.62
CA ASN A 1152 2.64 61.88 -4.04
C ASN A 1152 1.56 62.42 -5.00
N LEU A 1153 1.82 62.38 -6.30
CA LEU A 1153 0.88 62.84 -7.34
C LEU A 1153 -0.31 61.88 -7.48
N TYR A 1154 -0.09 60.58 -7.24
CA TYR A 1154 -1.12 59.53 -7.39
C TYR A 1154 -1.22 58.73 -6.09
N SER A 1155 -2.43 58.54 -5.57
CA SER A 1155 -2.67 57.69 -4.41
C SER A 1155 -3.97 56.88 -4.49
N LEU A 1156 -3.93 55.65 -3.96
CA LEU A 1156 -5.09 54.81 -3.71
C LEU A 1156 -5.13 54.47 -2.22
N GLU A 1157 -6.21 54.87 -1.55
CA GLU A 1157 -6.35 54.78 -0.09
C GLU A 1157 -7.63 54.03 0.28
N TYR A 1158 -7.56 53.13 1.25
CA TYR A 1158 -8.74 52.50 1.87
C TYR A 1158 -8.87 52.97 3.32
N GLU A 1159 -10.05 53.50 3.64
CA GLU A 1159 -10.38 54.10 4.93
C GLU A 1159 -11.72 53.58 5.45
N ILE A 1160 -11.86 53.59 6.77
CA ILE A 1160 -13.12 53.45 7.46
C ILE A 1160 -13.51 54.83 7.97
N VAL A 1161 -14.73 55.29 7.70
CA VAL A 1161 -15.26 56.55 8.24
C VAL A 1161 -16.65 56.29 8.78
N ARG A 1162 -16.87 56.62 10.06
CA ARG A 1162 -18.13 56.35 10.80
C ARG A 1162 -18.64 54.90 10.62
N GLY A 1163 -17.74 53.92 10.64
CA GLY A 1163 -18.02 52.50 10.56
C GLY A 1163 -18.13 51.92 9.16
N ARG A 1164 -18.05 52.77 8.11
CA ARG A 1164 -18.27 52.38 6.71
C ARG A 1164 -16.98 52.38 5.92
N SER A 1165 -16.91 51.55 4.89
CA SER A 1165 -15.76 51.43 3.99
C SER A 1165 -15.72 52.57 2.96
N TYR A 1166 -14.55 53.18 2.77
CA TYR A 1166 -14.29 54.24 1.82
C TYR A 1166 -13.02 53.96 1.02
N ILE A 1167 -13.07 54.23 -0.29
CA ILE A 1167 -11.88 54.26 -1.15
C ILE A 1167 -11.68 55.70 -1.61
N LYS A 1168 -10.45 56.22 -1.47
CA LYS A 1168 -10.06 57.50 -2.04
C LYS A 1168 -9.04 57.28 -3.14
N LEU A 1169 -9.26 57.91 -4.29
CA LEU A 1169 -8.34 57.91 -5.40
C LEU A 1169 -7.89 59.35 -5.69
N ASN A 1170 -6.58 59.56 -5.78
CA ASN A 1170 -5.98 60.81 -6.24
C ASN A 1170 -5.24 60.57 -7.55
N LEU A 1171 -5.55 61.39 -8.57
CA LEU A 1171 -4.98 61.32 -9.91
C LEU A 1171 -4.21 62.60 -10.32
N GLY A 1172 -3.72 63.38 -9.37
CA GLY A 1172 -2.83 64.52 -9.62
C GLY A 1172 -3.53 65.87 -9.61
N GLU A 1173 -4.20 66.24 -10.71
CA GLU A 1173 -4.69 67.62 -10.93
C GLU A 1173 -6.14 67.90 -10.45
N LYS A 1174 -6.89 66.87 -10.04
CA LYS A 1174 -8.27 67.01 -9.53
C LYS A 1174 -8.44 66.36 -8.15
N GLN A 1175 -9.26 67.01 -7.33
CA GLN A 1175 -9.55 66.65 -5.94
C GLN A 1175 -10.07 65.21 -5.82
N SER A 1176 -9.66 64.52 -4.74
CA SER A 1176 -9.88 63.10 -4.46
C SER A 1176 -11.32 62.63 -4.71
N ASP A 1177 -11.50 61.64 -5.59
CA ASP A 1177 -12.77 60.94 -5.72
C ASP A 1177 -12.94 59.99 -4.52
N ILE A 1178 -14.05 60.16 -3.79
CA ILE A 1178 -14.39 59.36 -2.63
C ILE A 1178 -15.53 58.42 -2.99
N TYR A 1179 -15.29 57.13 -2.86
CA TYR A 1179 -16.26 56.08 -3.07
C TYR A 1179 -16.68 55.51 -1.73
N SER A 1180 -17.96 55.60 -1.39
CA SER A 1180 -18.52 55.04 -0.15
C SER A 1180 -19.18 53.69 -0.41
N ALA A 1181 -18.95 52.75 0.50
CA ALA A 1181 -19.73 51.52 0.64
C ALA A 1181 -20.63 51.63 1.88
N ILE A 1182 -21.89 51.20 1.76
CA ILE A 1182 -22.91 51.32 2.83
C ILE A 1182 -22.66 50.30 3.96
N THR A 1183 -21.84 49.28 3.73
CA THR A 1183 -21.58 48.18 4.67
C THR A 1183 -20.77 48.63 5.88
N HIS A 1184 -21.30 48.35 7.07
CA HIS A 1184 -20.62 48.54 8.34
C HIS A 1184 -19.69 47.34 8.61
N ILE A 1185 -18.41 47.59 8.88
CA ILE A 1185 -17.36 46.55 9.02
C ILE A 1185 -16.57 46.68 10.34
N THR A 1186 -17.18 47.33 11.33
CA THR A 1186 -16.56 47.64 12.63
C THR A 1186 -17.17 46.85 13.78
N ASP A 1187 -17.67 45.65 13.48
CA ASP A 1187 -18.35 44.75 14.42
C ASP A 1187 -17.38 43.83 15.17
N GLY A 1188 -16.07 43.92 14.86
CA GLY A 1188 -15.05 43.06 15.43
C GLY A 1188 -15.04 41.64 14.87
N ILE A 1189 -15.74 41.38 13.77
CA ILE A 1189 -15.68 40.14 13.00
C ILE A 1189 -14.66 40.32 11.86
N TYR A 1190 -14.12 39.21 11.36
CA TYR A 1190 -13.19 39.22 10.24
C TYR A 1190 -13.95 39.43 8.93
N HIS A 1191 -13.56 40.45 8.18
CA HIS A 1191 -14.10 40.76 6.85
C HIS A 1191 -13.01 40.61 5.78
N ALA A 1192 -13.34 39.95 4.67
CA ALA A 1192 -12.48 39.84 3.50
C ALA A 1192 -12.76 40.99 2.53
N ILE A 1193 -11.77 41.86 2.32
CA ILE A 1193 -11.87 43.03 1.45
C ILE A 1193 -11.04 42.79 0.19
N LYS A 1194 -11.67 42.95 -0.98
CA LYS A 1194 -11.00 42.88 -2.28
C LYS A 1194 -11.31 44.13 -3.10
N ILE A 1195 -10.26 44.80 -3.55
CA ILE A 1195 -10.32 46.01 -4.37
C ILE A 1195 -9.73 45.67 -5.72
N ILE A 1196 -10.49 45.91 -6.78
CA ILE A 1196 -10.06 45.74 -8.16
C ILE A 1196 -10.08 47.11 -8.83
N ARG A 1197 -8.92 47.58 -9.27
CA ARG A 1197 -8.80 48.79 -10.09
C ARG A 1197 -8.47 48.39 -11.52
N LYS A 1198 -9.30 48.82 -12.47
CA LYS A 1198 -9.10 48.70 -13.92
C LYS A 1198 -9.12 50.10 -14.52
N PHE A 1199 -7.97 50.65 -14.86
CA PHE A 1199 -7.86 52.05 -15.31
C PHE A 1199 -8.49 53.02 -14.29
N SER A 1200 -9.55 53.72 -14.68
CA SER A 1200 -10.36 54.65 -13.88
C SER A 1200 -11.54 53.98 -13.15
N ILE A 1201 -11.77 52.68 -13.36
CA ILE A 1201 -12.87 51.92 -12.76
C ILE A 1201 -12.36 51.23 -11.49
N ILE A 1202 -13.07 51.42 -10.39
CA ILE A 1202 -12.82 50.75 -9.11
C ILE A 1202 -14.02 49.87 -8.77
N GLU A 1203 -13.74 48.64 -8.38
CA GLU A 1203 -14.69 47.72 -7.79
C GLU A 1203 -14.24 47.35 -6.38
N LEU A 1204 -15.18 47.39 -5.44
CA LEU A 1204 -14.95 46.97 -4.05
C LEU A 1204 -15.83 45.77 -3.76
N TYR A 1205 -15.22 44.72 -3.21
CA TYR A 1205 -15.88 43.54 -2.70
C TYR A 1205 -15.62 43.47 -1.20
N VAL A 1206 -16.68 43.25 -0.42
CA VAL A 1206 -16.61 42.97 1.02
C VAL A 1206 -17.32 41.64 1.24
N ASP A 1207 -16.61 40.66 1.80
CA ASP A 1207 -17.08 39.29 2.03
C ASP A 1207 -17.64 38.63 0.76
N GLY A 1208 -16.98 38.88 -0.38
CA GLY A 1208 -17.39 38.39 -1.70
C GLY A 1208 -18.57 39.14 -2.33
N ILE A 1209 -19.19 40.09 -1.62
CA ILE A 1209 -20.29 40.90 -2.14
C ILE A 1209 -19.71 42.15 -2.80
N ARG A 1210 -19.99 42.32 -4.10
CA ARG A 1210 -19.66 43.56 -4.82
C ARG A 1210 -20.48 44.71 -4.24
N ILE A 1211 -19.81 45.68 -3.64
CA ILE A 1211 -20.47 46.87 -3.12
C ILE A 1211 -20.58 47.92 -4.21
N LYS A 1212 -21.81 48.39 -4.44
CA LYS A 1212 -22.05 49.51 -5.34
C LYS A 1212 -21.49 50.78 -4.69
N LEU A 1213 -20.52 51.40 -5.35
CA LEU A 1213 -19.89 52.62 -4.86
C LEU A 1213 -20.81 53.81 -5.15
N GLU A 1214 -21.12 54.59 -4.11
CA GLU A 1214 -21.89 55.83 -4.23
C GLU A 1214 -20.95 57.05 -4.23
N GLY A 1215 -21.07 57.89 -5.27
CA GLY A 1215 -20.24 59.07 -5.48
C GLY A 1215 -19.15 58.86 -6.56
N GLY A 1216 -18.95 59.87 -7.42
CA GLY A 1216 -17.82 59.93 -8.36
C GLY A 1216 -18.11 59.79 -9.86
N ASN A 1217 -19.36 59.74 -10.33
CA ASN A 1217 -19.64 59.38 -11.74
C ASN A 1217 -19.63 60.54 -12.77
N LYS A 1218 -19.14 61.75 -12.42
CA LYS A 1218 -19.24 62.92 -13.32
C LYS A 1218 -17.96 63.37 -14.02
N TYR A 1219 -16.78 62.83 -13.68
CA TYR A 1219 -15.52 63.33 -14.26
C TYR A 1219 -14.53 62.27 -14.81
N LEU A 1220 -14.82 60.97 -14.69
CA LEU A 1220 -13.88 59.90 -15.11
C LEU A 1220 -13.89 59.59 -16.61
N ASN A 1221 -14.94 60.00 -17.34
CA ASN A 1221 -15.08 59.72 -18.77
C ASN A 1221 -14.32 60.70 -19.68
N GLN A 1222 -13.53 61.64 -19.13
CA GLN A 1222 -12.82 62.68 -19.91
C GLN A 1222 -11.29 62.63 -19.84
N LEU A 1223 -10.70 61.62 -19.18
CA LEU A 1223 -9.25 61.49 -19.05
C LEU A 1223 -8.73 60.37 -19.95
N GLU A 1224 -8.18 60.75 -21.12
CA GLU A 1224 -7.67 59.82 -22.15
C GLU A 1224 -6.28 59.22 -21.85
N SER A 1225 -5.59 59.58 -20.77
CA SER A 1225 -4.24 59.04 -20.47
C SER A 1225 -4.21 57.96 -19.38
N LYS A 1226 -3.83 56.78 -19.88
CA LYS A 1226 -3.57 55.43 -19.32
C LYS A 1226 -2.59 55.35 -18.12
N SER A 1227 -2.81 54.32 -17.28
CA SER A 1227 -1.97 53.78 -16.19
C SER A 1227 -1.93 54.56 -14.85
N PHE A 1228 -1.97 53.84 -13.71
CA PHE A 1228 -1.67 54.43 -12.40
C PHE A 1228 -0.16 54.70 -12.37
N LEU A 1229 0.22 55.96 -12.51
CA LEU A 1229 1.61 56.36 -12.68
C LEU A 1229 2.39 56.11 -11.39
N ALA A 1230 3.33 55.17 -11.47
CA ALA A 1230 4.48 55.02 -10.60
C ALA A 1230 4.23 54.54 -9.16
N GLN A 1231 3.59 53.38 -8.96
CA GLN A 1231 3.50 52.75 -7.63
C GLN A 1231 4.90 52.49 -7.06
N ARG A 1232 5.22 53.12 -5.92
CA ARG A 1232 6.50 52.97 -5.24
C ARG A 1232 6.33 52.51 -3.79
N ARG A 1233 5.35 53.05 -3.07
CA ARG A 1233 5.23 52.84 -1.62
C ARG A 1233 3.83 52.39 -1.25
N LEU A 1234 3.75 51.28 -0.53
CA LEU A 1234 2.55 50.81 0.14
C LEU A 1234 2.72 51.01 1.65
N ARG A 1235 1.84 51.78 2.25
CA ARG A 1235 1.80 52.01 3.69
C ARG A 1235 0.55 51.38 4.28
N ILE A 1236 0.70 50.65 5.38
CA ILE A 1236 -0.38 49.96 6.09
C ILE A 1236 -0.31 50.35 7.57
N GLY A 1237 -1.41 50.78 8.18
CA GLY A 1237 -1.46 51.18 9.59
C GLY A 1237 -1.48 52.69 9.86
N ASN A 1238 -1.06 53.13 11.06
CA ASN A 1238 -1.25 54.51 11.53
C ASN A 1238 -0.18 55.49 10.99
N PHE A 1239 -0.37 56.05 9.79
CA PHE A 1239 0.56 57.01 9.17
C PHE A 1239 0.04 58.47 9.07
N LYS A 1240 -1.17 58.78 9.56
CA LYS A 1240 -1.67 60.15 9.78
C LYS A 1240 -2.10 60.33 11.24
N ASN A 1241 -1.99 61.55 11.78
CA ASN A 1241 -2.48 61.97 13.11
C ASN A 1241 -4.03 61.89 13.28
N ILE A 1242 -4.73 61.18 12.41
CA ILE A 1242 -6.18 61.00 12.43
C ILE A 1242 -6.46 59.66 13.12
N SER A 1243 -6.95 59.73 14.37
CA SER A 1243 -7.49 58.64 15.20
C SER A 1243 -6.80 57.26 15.07
N GLN A 1244 -6.05 56.91 16.13
CA GLN A 1244 -5.36 55.63 16.30
C GLN A 1244 -6.26 54.43 15.97
N TRP A 1245 -5.94 53.74 14.88
CA TRP A 1245 -6.58 52.50 14.50
C TRP A 1245 -6.15 51.36 15.43
N ASN A 1246 -7.13 50.61 15.95
CA ASN A 1246 -6.95 49.34 16.66
C ASN A 1246 -7.61 48.20 15.85
N GLY A 1247 -6.84 47.23 15.36
CA GLY A 1247 -7.38 46.12 14.57
C GLY A 1247 -6.33 45.15 14.07
N ILE A 1248 -6.81 44.02 13.54
CA ILE A 1248 -5.99 42.98 12.89
C ILE A 1248 -6.14 43.13 11.37
N ILE A 1249 -5.03 43.18 10.65
CA ILE A 1249 -4.99 43.02 9.19
C ILE A 1249 -4.21 41.75 8.85
N ALA A 1250 -4.78 40.91 8.00
CA ALA A 1250 -4.06 39.81 7.37
C ALA A 1250 -4.03 40.07 5.86
N ALA A 1251 -2.85 40.02 5.24
CA ALA A 1251 -2.68 40.28 3.81
C ALA A 1251 -2.23 39.01 3.09
#